data_AF-A0A6J0JCU5-F1
#
_entry.id   AF-A0A6J0JCU5-F1
#
_cell.length_a   1.000
_cell.length_b   1.000
_cell.length_c   1.000
_cell.angle_alpha   90.00
_cell.angle_beta   90.00
_cell.angle_gamma   90.00
#
_symmetry.space_group_name_H-M   'P 1'
#
loop_
_entity.id
_entity.type
_entity.pdbx_description
1 polymer ?
#
loop_
_entity_poly.entity_id
_entity_poly.type
_entity_poly.pdbx_seq_one_letter_code
_entity_poly.pdbx_strand_id
1 'polypeptide(L)'
;MDTESWKFLRSVCLLSFLLGSCFLYQSLHVAIAAQEQDTQPFVTFQVNASNGAGRLIPDTLFGIFFEEINHAGAGGLWAELVSNRGFEAGGQNTPSNIWPWSIVGDQSSIYVATDRSSCFERNKIALRMDVICDSNGCPSGGVGVYNPGYWGMNIEEGKKYKVAFYVRSTGDIDLSVSLTSSNGSMTLASEKIIASASDVSKWTKKEVLLEAQGKDHGARLQLTTTKKGSIWIDQVSAMPVDTYKGHGFRNDLYQMMVDMKPRFIRFPGGCFVEGEWLSNAFRWKETVGPWEERPGHFGDVWKYWTDDGLGHFEFFQLAEDIGAAPIWVFNNGISHNDEVETASIMPFVQEALDGIEFARGDANSTWGSVRAAMGRQEPFELKYVAIGNEDCGKTYYRGNYIVFYDAIKKAYPDIKIISNCDGSSTPLDHPADYYDFHIYTSASSLFSMYHQFDGTSRKGPKAFVSEYAVTGKDAGTGSLLAALAEAAFLIGLEKNSDIVEMASYAPLFVNTNDRRWNPDAIVFNSSHLYGTPSYWVQRFFAESSGSTLLSSELKGNSSSLVASAISWKNSSQDYIRIKAVNFGATSVNLKVLVTGLDPNVMKVSGSKRTVLTSTNVMDENSFTQPEKVVPQESLLEMSEEDLTVVLPPHSFSSFDLLKESAKIRKPVSDSSSSFQKTSAV
;
A
#
# COMPACT_ATOMS: atom_id res chain seq x y z
N MET A 1 72.92 14.39 35.31
CA MET A 1 71.53 14.20 34.83
C MET A 1 71.14 15.50 34.15
N ASP A 2 71.09 15.47 32.82
CA ASP A 2 70.93 16.67 32.00
C ASP A 2 69.52 17.25 32.07
N THR A 3 69.41 18.56 31.84
CA THR A 3 68.20 19.37 31.87
C THR A 3 67.06 18.83 30.99
N GLU A 4 67.37 18.06 29.95
CA GLU A 4 66.40 17.37 29.10
C GLU A 4 65.71 16.19 29.81
N SER A 5 66.41 15.47 30.70
CA SER A 5 65.82 14.38 31.48
C SER A 5 64.77 14.88 32.48
N TRP A 6 64.93 16.10 32.97
CA TRP A 6 64.02 16.71 33.95
C TRP A 6 62.73 17.23 33.31
N LYS A 7 62.79 17.70 32.05
CA LYS A 7 61.60 18.05 31.26
C LYS A 7 60.78 16.81 30.91
N PHE A 8 61.45 15.72 30.52
CA PHE A 8 60.78 14.46 30.23
C PHE A 8 60.04 13.89 31.44
N LEU A 9 60.67 13.88 32.63
CA LEU A 9 60.00 13.44 33.85
C LEU A 9 58.79 14.30 34.22
N ARG A 10 58.88 15.63 34.05
CA ARG A 10 57.76 16.53 34.32
C ARG A 10 56.58 16.28 33.37
N SER A 11 56.85 16.07 32.09
CA SER A 11 55.81 15.76 31.10
C SER A 11 55.14 14.41 31.39
N VAL A 12 55.90 13.39 31.77
CA VAL A 12 55.37 12.07 32.14
C VAL A 12 54.51 12.15 33.42
N CYS A 13 54.93 12.91 34.42
CA CYS A 13 54.14 13.12 35.65
C CYS A 13 52.84 13.90 35.37
N LEU A 14 52.88 14.94 34.53
CA LEU A 14 51.68 15.69 34.13
C LEU A 14 50.70 14.83 33.34
N LEU A 15 51.20 14.00 32.41
CA LEU A 15 50.37 13.08 31.65
C LEU A 15 49.73 12.02 32.56
N SER A 16 50.48 11.51 33.52
CA SER A 16 50.00 10.53 34.50
C SER A 16 48.94 11.12 35.42
N PHE A 17 49.10 12.40 35.82
CA PHE A 17 48.13 13.11 36.64
C PHE A 17 46.83 13.43 35.87
N LEU A 18 46.93 13.81 34.60
CA LEU A 18 45.78 14.03 33.70
C LEU A 18 45.03 12.73 33.38
N LEU A 19 45.76 11.64 33.14
CA LEU A 19 45.13 10.32 32.93
C LEU A 19 44.46 9.83 34.21
N GLY A 20 45.12 9.96 35.37
CA GLY A 20 44.55 9.60 36.67
C GLY A 20 43.30 10.42 37.03
N SER A 21 43.28 11.73 36.74
CA SER A 21 42.11 12.57 36.97
C SER A 21 40.96 12.26 36.02
N CYS A 22 41.23 11.92 34.75
CA CYS A 22 40.21 11.43 33.82
C CYS A 22 39.59 10.09 34.25
N PHE A 23 40.39 9.14 34.76
CA PHE A 23 39.88 7.88 35.30
C PHE A 23 39.04 8.08 36.57
N LEU A 24 39.43 9.00 37.45
CA LEU A 24 38.64 9.38 38.62
C LEU A 24 37.32 10.07 38.21
N TYR A 25 37.33 10.91 37.17
CA TYR A 25 36.12 11.57 36.67
C TYR A 25 35.16 10.59 35.97
N GLN A 26 35.68 9.65 35.18
CA GLN A 26 34.89 8.59 34.56
C GLN A 26 34.31 7.62 35.61
N SER A 27 35.09 7.24 36.62
CA SER A 27 34.58 6.37 37.69
C SER A 27 33.55 7.08 38.58
N LEU A 28 33.68 8.40 38.82
CA LEU A 28 32.64 9.18 39.49
C LEU A 28 31.37 9.32 38.64
N HIS A 29 31.48 9.52 37.31
CA HIS A 29 30.33 9.56 36.41
C HIS A 29 29.63 8.20 36.28
N VAL A 30 30.39 7.10 36.26
CA VAL A 30 29.82 5.74 36.28
C VAL A 30 29.16 5.45 37.63
N ALA A 31 29.73 5.90 38.75
CA ALA A 31 29.11 5.76 40.06
C ALA A 31 27.84 6.62 40.22
N ILE A 32 27.83 7.86 39.69
CA ILE A 32 26.65 8.73 39.70
C ILE A 32 25.58 8.20 38.74
N ALA A 33 25.95 7.69 37.56
CA ALA A 33 25.02 7.03 36.63
C ALA A 33 24.44 5.72 37.21
N ALA A 34 25.25 4.95 37.96
CA ALA A 34 24.79 3.75 38.67
C ALA A 34 23.88 4.10 39.87
N GLN A 35 24.02 5.30 40.46
CA GLN A 35 23.23 5.76 41.59
C GLN A 35 21.93 6.49 41.15
N GLU A 36 21.85 7.01 39.92
CA GLU A 36 20.62 7.54 39.31
C GLU A 36 19.70 6.46 38.72
N GLN A 37 20.21 5.23 38.52
CA GLN A 37 19.43 4.14 37.90
C GLN A 37 18.39 3.51 38.83
N ASP A 38 18.41 3.82 40.13
CA ASP A 38 17.63 3.14 41.18
C ASP A 38 16.36 3.90 41.63
N THR A 39 15.89 4.90 40.88
CA THR A 39 14.69 5.70 41.25
C THR A 39 13.65 5.93 40.14
N GLN A 40 13.78 5.31 38.97
CA GLN A 40 12.70 5.35 37.97
C GLN A 40 11.61 4.32 38.33
N PRO A 41 10.38 4.74 38.66
CA PRO A 41 9.32 3.81 39.03
C PRO A 41 9.01 2.85 37.89
N PHE A 42 8.97 1.55 38.19
CA PHE A 42 8.60 0.53 37.21
C PHE A 42 7.12 0.65 36.84
N VAL A 43 6.82 0.56 35.55
CA VAL A 43 5.47 0.26 35.07
C VAL A 43 5.38 -1.25 34.89
N THR A 44 4.39 -1.88 35.50
CA THR A 44 4.23 -3.33 35.44
C THR A 44 3.20 -3.71 34.38
N PHE A 45 3.56 -4.58 33.43
CA PHE A 45 2.62 -5.15 32.46
C PHE A 45 2.32 -6.60 32.81
N GLN A 46 1.12 -6.86 33.31
CA GLN A 46 0.68 -8.20 33.69
C GLN A 46 -0.01 -8.86 32.50
N VAL A 47 0.44 -10.05 32.12
CA VAL A 47 -0.12 -10.85 31.03
C VAL A 47 -0.59 -12.19 31.58
N ASN A 48 -1.85 -12.53 31.34
CA ASN A 48 -2.39 -13.85 31.65
C ASN A 48 -2.35 -14.74 30.40
N ALA A 49 -1.45 -15.70 30.42
CA ALA A 49 -1.24 -16.67 29.34
C ALA A 49 -1.79 -18.07 29.66
N SER A 50 -2.71 -18.18 30.63
CA SER A 50 -3.41 -19.43 30.95
C SER A 50 -4.16 -19.96 29.73
N ASN A 51 -4.16 -21.28 29.55
CA ASN A 51 -4.93 -21.93 28.49
C ASN A 51 -6.41 -21.54 28.58
N GLY A 52 -6.97 -21.00 27.49
CA GLY A 52 -8.38 -20.57 27.41
C GLY A 52 -8.69 -19.17 27.93
N ALA A 53 -7.69 -18.41 28.42
CA ALA A 53 -7.89 -17.03 28.90
C ALA A 53 -7.79 -15.95 27.80
N GLY A 54 -7.50 -16.35 26.56
CA GLY A 54 -7.36 -15.44 25.43
C GLY A 54 -8.56 -15.45 24.48
N ARG A 55 -8.68 -14.39 23.69
CA ARG A 55 -9.73 -14.22 22.67
C ARG A 55 -9.12 -14.25 21.27
N LEU A 56 -9.76 -14.96 20.34
CA LEU A 56 -9.32 -14.98 18.95
C LEU A 56 -9.50 -13.59 18.32
N ILE A 57 -8.46 -13.10 17.66
CA ILE A 57 -8.51 -11.92 16.81
C ILE A 57 -8.99 -12.35 15.42
N PRO A 58 -9.91 -11.60 14.79
CA PRO A 58 -10.35 -11.89 13.43
C PRO A 58 -9.18 -12.06 12.46
N ASP A 59 -9.31 -13.04 11.57
CA ASP A 59 -8.34 -13.25 10.49
C ASP A 59 -8.27 -12.05 9.54
N THR A 60 -9.30 -11.20 9.53
CA THR A 60 -9.43 -10.04 8.65
C THR A 60 -8.98 -8.73 9.28
N LEU A 61 -8.42 -8.74 10.51
CA LEU A 61 -8.24 -7.49 11.27
C LEU A 61 -7.43 -6.42 10.52
N PHE A 62 -6.31 -6.78 9.88
CA PHE A 62 -5.47 -5.81 9.17
C PHE A 62 -5.42 -6.08 7.67
N GLY A 63 -5.72 -5.04 6.90
CA GLY A 63 -5.68 -5.04 5.44
C GLY A 63 -5.14 -3.72 4.90
N ILE A 64 -5.36 -3.49 3.62
CA ILE A 64 -4.93 -2.27 2.92
C ILE A 64 -6.11 -1.58 2.25
N PHE A 65 -5.98 -0.27 2.10
CA PHE A 65 -6.89 0.57 1.35
C PHE A 65 -6.22 1.01 0.05
N PHE A 66 -6.98 1.06 -1.05
CA PHE A 66 -6.51 1.56 -2.33
C PHE A 66 -7.58 2.43 -3.00
N GLU A 67 -7.17 3.62 -3.40
CA GLU A 67 -7.85 4.45 -4.38
C GLU A 67 -6.85 5.08 -5.34
N GLU A 68 -7.33 5.59 -6.48
CA GLU A 68 -6.49 6.34 -7.42
C GLU A 68 -6.28 7.78 -6.92
N ILE A 69 -5.38 7.90 -5.95
CA ILE A 69 -4.89 9.15 -5.36
C ILE A 69 -3.36 9.19 -5.50
N ASN A 70 -2.77 10.38 -5.61
CA ASN A 70 -1.29 10.54 -5.60
C ASN A 70 -0.54 9.70 -6.64
N HIS A 71 -1.18 9.35 -7.77
CA HIS A 71 -0.67 8.40 -8.76
C HIS A 71 -0.45 6.97 -8.23
N ALA A 72 -1.28 6.51 -7.29
CA ALA A 72 -1.19 5.18 -6.69
C ALA A 72 -1.32 4.05 -7.72
N GLY A 73 -2.22 4.17 -8.70
CA GLY A 73 -2.37 3.22 -9.79
C GLY A 73 -1.65 3.72 -11.04
N ALA A 74 -2.23 4.72 -11.70
CA ALA A 74 -1.71 5.33 -12.92
C ALA A 74 -0.41 6.12 -12.64
N GLY A 75 0.73 5.57 -13.07
CA GLY A 75 2.06 6.11 -12.76
C GLY A 75 2.68 5.56 -11.47
N GLY A 76 2.01 4.59 -10.83
CA GLY A 76 2.44 3.90 -9.62
C GLY A 76 2.41 2.40 -9.80
N LEU A 77 1.45 1.74 -9.13
CA LEU A 77 1.33 0.28 -9.10
C LEU A 77 1.08 -0.32 -10.48
N TRP A 78 0.32 0.36 -11.35
CA TRP A 78 0.09 -0.07 -12.72
C TRP A 78 1.31 0.26 -13.58
N ALA A 79 1.89 -0.75 -14.24
CA ALA A 79 3.21 -0.63 -14.87
C ALA A 79 3.20 0.04 -16.26
N GLU A 80 2.08 0.63 -16.68
CA GLU A 80 2.04 1.47 -17.88
C GLU A 80 2.99 2.66 -17.71
N LEU A 81 3.93 2.81 -18.64
CA LEU A 81 4.92 3.88 -18.58
C LEU A 81 4.43 5.15 -19.28
N VAL A 82 3.50 5.03 -20.24
CA VAL A 82 3.02 6.16 -21.05
C VAL A 82 1.87 6.87 -20.36
N SER A 83 2.09 8.14 -20.01
CA SER A 83 1.02 9.00 -19.50
C SER A 83 0.22 9.61 -20.66
N ASN A 84 -1.10 9.75 -20.50
CA ASN A 84 -2.01 10.22 -21.54
C ASN A 84 -1.86 9.42 -22.86
N ARG A 85 -1.93 8.08 -22.73
CA ARG A 85 -1.69 7.14 -23.84
C ARG A 85 -2.68 7.21 -25.00
N GLY A 86 -3.93 7.56 -24.71
CA GLY A 86 -5.03 7.68 -25.68
C GLY A 86 -5.37 9.12 -26.06
N PHE A 87 -4.63 10.12 -25.58
CA PHE A 87 -4.88 11.54 -25.86
C PHE A 87 -6.24 12.09 -25.37
N GLU A 88 -6.95 11.33 -24.53
CA GLU A 88 -8.26 11.69 -23.99
C GLU A 88 -8.19 12.67 -22.80
N ALA A 89 -6.99 12.98 -22.27
CA ALA A 89 -6.84 13.81 -21.07
C ALA A 89 -7.32 15.26 -21.20
N GLY A 90 -7.62 15.75 -22.41
CA GLY A 90 -8.30 17.03 -22.65
C GLY A 90 -9.83 16.94 -22.75
N GLY A 91 -10.40 15.76 -22.49
CA GLY A 91 -11.78 15.41 -22.76
C GLY A 91 -12.08 15.38 -24.26
N GLN A 92 -13.36 15.56 -24.62
CA GLN A 92 -13.81 15.44 -26.02
C GLN A 92 -13.53 16.68 -26.91
N ASN A 93 -12.86 17.70 -26.37
CA ASN A 93 -12.55 18.93 -27.12
C ASN A 93 -11.47 18.66 -28.17
N THR A 94 -11.52 19.37 -29.30
CA THR A 94 -10.46 19.31 -30.33
C THR A 94 -9.90 20.70 -30.65
N PRO A 95 -8.57 20.87 -30.62
CA PRO A 95 -7.57 19.88 -30.20
C PRO A 95 -7.71 19.56 -28.70
N SER A 96 -7.67 18.26 -28.38
CA SER A 96 -7.51 17.74 -27.01
C SER A 96 -6.08 17.99 -26.52
N ASN A 97 -5.92 18.00 -25.20
CA ASN A 97 -4.65 18.16 -24.53
C ASN A 97 -3.73 16.95 -24.79
N ILE A 98 -2.54 17.22 -25.30
CA ILE A 98 -1.51 16.18 -25.50
C ILE A 98 -0.53 16.09 -24.34
N TRP A 99 -0.57 16.94 -23.31
CA TRP A 99 0.34 16.84 -22.16
C TRP A 99 0.27 15.42 -21.54
N PRO A 100 1.40 14.73 -21.26
CA PRO A 100 2.78 15.22 -21.27
C PRO A 100 3.58 15.03 -22.55
N TRP A 101 2.95 14.67 -23.66
CA TRP A 101 3.60 14.58 -24.96
C TRP A 101 4.19 15.93 -25.40
N SER A 102 5.35 15.87 -26.03
CA SER A 102 6.09 17.02 -26.53
C SER A 102 6.69 16.74 -27.90
N ILE A 103 6.93 17.80 -28.67
CA ILE A 103 7.39 17.70 -30.06
C ILE A 103 8.90 17.43 -30.10
N VAL A 104 9.32 16.53 -31.00
CA VAL A 104 10.71 16.38 -31.47
C VAL A 104 10.82 17.05 -32.84
N GLY A 105 11.55 18.15 -32.93
CA GLY A 105 11.61 19.01 -34.10
C GLY A 105 11.04 20.40 -33.80
N ASP A 106 10.86 21.21 -34.84
CA ASP A 106 10.30 22.55 -34.75
C ASP A 106 9.16 22.78 -35.77
N GLN A 107 8.53 23.96 -35.71
CA GLN A 107 7.41 24.33 -36.56
C GLN A 107 7.74 24.35 -38.07
N SER A 108 9.01 24.39 -38.46
CA SER A 108 9.41 24.28 -39.88
C SER A 108 9.40 22.84 -40.38
N SER A 109 9.43 21.87 -39.46
CA SER A 109 9.61 20.45 -39.75
C SER A 109 8.37 19.61 -39.46
N ILE A 110 7.58 19.96 -38.45
CA ILE A 110 6.40 19.19 -38.03
C ILE A 110 5.33 20.09 -37.40
N TYR A 111 4.06 19.77 -37.69
CA TYR A 111 2.91 20.28 -36.97
C TYR A 111 2.19 19.12 -36.26
N VAL A 112 1.87 19.29 -34.98
CA VAL A 112 1.22 18.26 -34.15
C VAL A 112 -0.09 18.80 -33.61
N ALA A 113 -1.17 18.04 -33.77
CA ALA A 113 -2.50 18.34 -33.25
C ALA A 113 -3.23 17.05 -32.89
N THR A 114 -4.44 17.16 -32.32
CA THR A 114 -5.34 16.04 -32.10
C THR A 114 -6.65 16.27 -32.84
N ASP A 115 -7.25 15.19 -33.34
CA ASP A 115 -8.56 15.21 -34.01
C ASP A 115 -9.39 13.96 -33.66
N ARG A 116 -10.67 13.94 -34.05
CA ARG A 116 -11.61 12.84 -33.72
C ARG A 116 -11.58 11.70 -34.75
N SER A 117 -10.39 11.26 -35.14
CA SER A 117 -10.24 10.27 -36.21
C SER A 117 -9.90 8.86 -35.75
N SER A 118 -9.82 8.61 -34.43
CA SER A 118 -9.54 7.28 -33.89
C SER A 118 -10.50 6.21 -34.42
N CYS A 119 -10.03 4.96 -34.45
CA CYS A 119 -10.85 3.80 -34.76
C CYS A 119 -11.71 3.28 -33.60
N PHE A 120 -11.49 3.78 -32.38
CA PHE A 120 -12.22 3.31 -31.19
C PHE A 120 -13.47 4.15 -30.97
N GLU A 121 -14.59 3.49 -30.70
CA GLU A 121 -15.87 4.19 -30.56
C GLU A 121 -15.93 4.95 -29.22
N ARG A 122 -15.23 4.46 -28.19
CA ARG A 122 -15.21 5.07 -26.85
C ARG A 122 -14.04 6.05 -26.66
N ASN A 123 -12.96 5.85 -27.42
CA ASN A 123 -11.78 6.70 -27.44
C ASN A 123 -11.64 7.35 -28.81
N LYS A 124 -12.19 8.54 -28.99
CA LYS A 124 -12.32 9.14 -30.33
C LYS A 124 -11.12 10.00 -30.73
N ILE A 125 -10.27 10.38 -29.77
CA ILE A 125 -9.17 11.30 -30.01
C ILE A 125 -7.96 10.55 -30.54
N ALA A 126 -7.32 11.09 -31.57
CA ALA A 126 -6.05 10.60 -32.10
C ALA A 126 -5.06 11.76 -32.25
N LEU A 127 -3.78 11.48 -32.06
CA LEU A 127 -2.69 12.40 -32.36
C LEU A 127 -2.40 12.40 -33.86
N ARG A 128 -2.38 13.57 -34.49
CA ARG A 128 -1.95 13.77 -35.86
C ARG A 128 -0.61 14.52 -35.92
N MET A 129 0.34 13.92 -36.63
CA MET A 129 1.62 14.52 -37.01
C MET A 129 1.59 14.84 -38.51
N ASP A 130 1.64 16.12 -38.85
CA ASP A 130 1.84 16.61 -40.22
C ASP A 130 3.33 16.92 -40.42
N VAL A 131 4.06 15.98 -41.03
CA VAL A 131 5.51 16.06 -41.23
C VAL A 131 5.82 16.79 -42.53
N ILE A 132 6.40 17.98 -42.39
CA ILE A 132 6.61 18.93 -43.49
C ILE A 132 8.02 18.75 -44.03
N CYS A 133 9.02 18.99 -43.16
CA CYS A 133 10.45 19.06 -43.45
C CYS A 133 10.81 19.98 -44.66
N ASP A 134 12.07 20.42 -44.77
CA ASP A 134 12.46 21.33 -45.85
C ASP A 134 12.76 20.58 -47.17
N SER A 135 13.27 21.27 -48.19
CA SER A 135 13.68 20.65 -49.46
C SER A 135 14.84 19.66 -49.33
N ASN A 136 15.62 19.73 -48.25
CA ASN A 136 16.74 18.85 -47.96
C ASN A 136 16.32 17.57 -47.22
N GLY A 137 15.04 17.45 -46.86
CA GLY A 137 14.48 16.31 -46.16
C GLY A 137 14.37 16.54 -44.66
N CYS A 138 13.94 15.51 -43.92
CA CYS A 138 13.89 15.59 -42.47
C CYS A 138 15.29 15.43 -41.85
N PRO A 139 15.55 15.97 -40.64
CA PRO A 139 16.76 15.69 -39.88
C PRO A 139 17.03 14.17 -39.78
N SER A 140 18.30 13.77 -39.68
CA SER A 140 18.69 12.35 -39.66
C SER A 140 18.10 11.57 -38.47
N GLY A 141 17.87 12.22 -37.33
CA GLY A 141 17.17 11.65 -36.16
C GLY A 141 15.64 11.62 -36.28
N GLY A 142 15.10 12.15 -37.38
CA GLY A 142 13.66 12.31 -37.62
C GLY A 142 13.02 13.43 -36.80
N VAL A 143 11.72 13.61 -37.02
CA VAL A 143 10.84 14.49 -36.25
C VAL A 143 9.59 13.74 -35.81
N GLY A 144 8.93 14.20 -34.76
CA GLY A 144 7.79 13.48 -34.19
C GLY A 144 7.43 13.96 -32.80
N VAL A 145 7.19 13.02 -31.88
CA VAL A 145 6.80 13.30 -30.51
C VAL A 145 7.54 12.41 -29.50
N TYR A 146 7.58 12.85 -28.25
CA TYR A 146 8.04 12.03 -27.14
C TYR A 146 7.10 12.16 -25.94
N ASN A 147 7.06 11.13 -25.09
CA ASN A 147 6.33 11.08 -23.82
C ASN A 147 7.33 10.80 -22.68
N PRO A 148 7.43 11.67 -21.66
CA PRO A 148 8.33 11.47 -20.53
C PRO A 148 7.81 10.44 -19.51
N GLY A 149 6.64 9.85 -19.74
CA GLY A 149 5.93 9.01 -18.79
C GLY A 149 5.50 9.80 -17.56
N TYR A 150 5.47 9.13 -16.41
CA TYR A 150 5.14 9.73 -15.13
C TYR A 150 6.39 10.29 -14.45
N TRP A 151 6.85 11.45 -14.95
CA TRP A 151 8.10 12.14 -14.56
C TRP A 151 9.37 11.28 -14.73
N GLY A 152 9.38 10.45 -15.77
CA GLY A 152 10.46 9.54 -16.09
C GLY A 152 10.00 8.09 -16.22
N MET A 153 10.56 7.38 -17.18
CA MET A 153 10.42 5.93 -17.31
C MET A 153 11.67 5.27 -16.74
N ASN A 154 11.51 4.34 -15.79
CA ASN A 154 12.64 3.58 -15.26
C ASN A 154 13.08 2.49 -16.24
N ILE A 155 13.98 2.87 -17.16
CA ILE A 155 14.55 1.97 -18.14
C ILE A 155 15.85 1.39 -17.58
N GLU A 156 15.95 0.07 -17.56
CA GLU A 156 17.10 -0.68 -17.06
C GLU A 156 17.73 -1.50 -18.18
N GLU A 157 19.05 -1.54 -18.22
CA GLU A 157 19.83 -2.31 -19.19
C GLU A 157 19.47 -3.80 -19.14
N GLY A 158 19.30 -4.42 -20.31
CA GLY A 158 18.90 -5.82 -20.49
C GLY A 158 17.41 -6.10 -20.29
N LYS A 159 16.63 -5.17 -19.73
CA LYS A 159 15.16 -5.34 -19.63
C LYS A 159 14.47 -5.10 -20.97
N LYS A 160 13.31 -5.71 -21.10
CA LYS A 160 12.48 -5.68 -22.31
C LYS A 160 11.19 -4.93 -22.05
N TYR A 161 10.82 -4.10 -23.01
CA TYR A 161 9.64 -3.25 -22.96
C TYR A 161 8.80 -3.52 -24.21
N LYS A 162 7.53 -3.89 -24.01
CA LYS A 162 6.58 -4.05 -25.10
C LYS A 162 5.94 -2.69 -25.36
N VAL A 163 6.13 -2.16 -26.56
CA VAL A 163 5.45 -0.95 -27.02
C VAL A 163 4.38 -1.34 -28.03
N ALA A 164 3.14 -0.90 -27.79
CA ALA A 164 2.01 -1.13 -28.69
C ALA A 164 1.30 0.18 -29.00
N PHE A 165 0.88 0.38 -30.24
CA PHE A 165 0.11 1.55 -30.66
C PHE A 165 -0.64 1.28 -31.96
N TYR A 166 -1.60 2.13 -32.27
CA TYR A 166 -2.31 2.13 -33.53
C TYR A 166 -1.78 3.25 -34.41
N VAL A 167 -1.60 2.97 -35.70
CA VAL A 167 -1.11 3.95 -36.68
C VAL A 167 -1.95 3.95 -37.95
N ARG A 168 -2.11 5.14 -38.53
CA ARG A 168 -2.67 5.36 -39.87
C ARG A 168 -1.85 6.43 -40.58
N SER A 169 -1.66 6.33 -41.89
CA SER A 169 -0.96 7.38 -42.65
C SER A 169 -1.52 7.54 -44.07
N THR A 170 -1.35 8.74 -44.63
CA THR A 170 -1.61 9.00 -46.06
C THR A 170 -0.51 8.52 -47.00
N GLY A 171 0.64 8.10 -46.45
CA GLY A 171 1.82 7.70 -47.23
C GLY A 171 2.61 6.58 -46.55
N ASP A 172 3.77 6.27 -47.12
CA ASP A 172 4.72 5.33 -46.51
C ASP A 172 5.24 5.88 -45.17
N ILE A 173 5.44 5.00 -44.20
CA ILE A 173 6.00 5.36 -42.90
C ILE A 173 7.35 4.68 -42.65
N ASP A 174 8.21 5.35 -41.89
CA ASP A 174 9.48 4.82 -41.41
C ASP A 174 9.67 5.16 -39.91
N LEU A 175 8.64 4.88 -39.12
CA LEU A 175 8.53 5.30 -37.72
C LEU A 175 9.56 4.58 -36.84
N SER A 176 10.49 5.34 -36.27
CA SER A 176 11.38 4.92 -35.20
C SER A 176 10.65 4.97 -33.86
N VAL A 177 10.63 3.85 -33.16
CA VAL A 177 10.06 3.70 -31.82
C VAL A 177 11.22 3.48 -30.87
N SER A 178 11.50 4.44 -30.01
CA SER A 178 12.75 4.46 -29.24
C SER A 178 12.51 4.81 -27.78
N LEU A 179 13.21 4.13 -26.88
CA LEU A 179 13.44 4.60 -25.51
C LEU A 179 14.73 5.42 -25.54
N THR A 180 14.67 6.66 -25.06
CA THR A 180 15.83 7.55 -25.00
C THR A 180 16.08 8.03 -23.59
N SER A 181 17.29 8.53 -23.32
CA SER A 181 17.58 9.26 -22.08
C SER A 181 16.59 10.42 -21.86
N SER A 182 16.51 10.90 -20.62
CA SER A 182 15.63 12.00 -20.21
C SER A 182 15.68 13.24 -21.12
N ASN A 183 16.87 13.59 -21.58
CA ASN A 183 17.12 14.71 -22.49
C ASN A 183 17.07 14.34 -23.99
N GLY A 184 16.87 13.07 -24.33
CA GLY A 184 16.86 12.57 -25.71
C GLY A 184 18.22 12.40 -26.39
N SER A 185 19.33 12.66 -25.69
CA SER A 185 20.67 12.63 -26.31
C SER A 185 21.20 11.22 -26.55
N MET A 186 20.73 10.22 -25.80
CA MET A 186 21.15 8.82 -25.90
C MET A 186 19.95 7.94 -26.21
N THR A 187 20.08 7.08 -27.22
CA THR A 187 19.10 6.02 -27.49
C THR A 187 19.44 4.81 -26.61
N LEU A 188 18.48 4.38 -25.79
CA LEU A 188 18.59 3.22 -24.90
C LEU A 188 18.11 1.95 -25.60
N ALA A 189 17.04 2.06 -26.38
CA ALA A 189 16.51 0.99 -27.22
C ALA A 189 15.81 1.62 -28.42
N SER A 190 15.81 0.95 -29.57
CA SER A 190 15.06 1.44 -30.72
C SER A 190 14.73 0.32 -31.68
N GLU A 191 13.54 0.39 -32.26
CA GLU A 191 13.11 -0.42 -33.39
C GLU A 191 12.50 0.47 -34.46
N LYS A 192 12.59 0.06 -35.73
CA LYS A 192 12.07 0.83 -36.86
C LYS A 192 10.92 0.10 -37.53
N ILE A 193 9.77 0.75 -37.63
CA ILE A 193 8.59 0.24 -38.31
C ILE A 193 8.52 0.87 -39.70
N ILE A 194 8.74 0.04 -40.71
CA ILE A 194 8.60 0.43 -42.12
C ILE A 194 7.32 -0.20 -42.66
N ALA A 195 6.44 0.60 -43.23
CA ALA A 195 5.22 0.11 -43.87
C ALA A 195 4.85 0.98 -45.07
N SER A 196 4.29 0.34 -46.10
CA SER A 196 3.80 1.06 -47.29
C SER A 196 2.50 1.79 -46.98
N ALA A 197 2.17 2.81 -47.78
CA ALA A 197 0.91 3.54 -47.66
C ALA A 197 -0.33 2.62 -47.64
N SER A 198 -0.33 1.53 -48.42
CA SER A 198 -1.44 0.57 -48.42
C SER A 198 -1.60 -0.15 -47.07
N ASP A 199 -0.48 -0.49 -46.41
CA ASP A 199 -0.48 -1.25 -45.15
C ASP A 199 -0.97 -0.44 -43.96
N VAL A 200 -0.91 0.89 -44.03
CA VAL A 200 -1.33 1.82 -42.97
C VAL A 200 -2.37 2.83 -43.45
N SER A 201 -3.01 2.57 -44.58
CA SER A 201 -4.13 3.39 -45.10
C SER A 201 -5.35 3.35 -44.18
N LYS A 202 -5.47 2.28 -43.37
CA LYS A 202 -6.42 2.12 -42.27
C LYS A 202 -5.66 2.02 -40.95
N TRP A 203 -6.34 2.33 -39.86
CA TRP A 203 -5.82 2.11 -38.51
C TRP A 203 -5.34 0.68 -38.35
N THR A 204 -4.06 0.54 -37.98
CA THR A 204 -3.37 -0.74 -37.89
C THR A 204 -2.58 -0.78 -36.60
N LYS A 205 -2.80 -1.83 -35.80
CA LYS A 205 -1.99 -2.07 -34.60
C LYS A 205 -0.56 -2.41 -34.98
N LYS A 206 0.40 -1.81 -34.28
CA LYS A 206 1.82 -2.13 -34.34
C LYS A 206 2.31 -2.45 -32.94
N GLU A 207 3.15 -3.47 -32.84
CA GLU A 207 3.80 -3.87 -31.59
C GLU A 207 5.29 -4.06 -31.86
N VAL A 208 6.14 -3.55 -30.96
CA VAL A 208 7.58 -3.77 -30.97
C VAL A 208 8.05 -4.16 -29.59
N LEU A 209 9.12 -4.97 -29.56
CA LEU A 209 9.79 -5.37 -28.33
C LEU A 209 11.14 -4.67 -28.28
N LEU A 210 11.30 -3.76 -27.33
CA LEU A 210 12.52 -2.98 -27.15
C LEU A 210 13.36 -3.60 -26.04
N GLU A 211 14.58 -4.04 -26.36
CA GLU A 211 15.57 -4.49 -25.39
C GLU A 211 16.56 -3.35 -25.08
N ALA A 212 16.56 -2.88 -23.84
CA ALA A 212 17.37 -1.74 -23.43
C ALA A 212 18.87 -2.08 -23.39
N GLN A 213 19.68 -1.28 -24.06
CA GLN A 213 21.15 -1.36 -24.13
C GLN A 213 21.83 -0.45 -23.10
N GLY A 214 21.06 0.18 -22.23
CA GLY A 214 21.53 1.07 -21.17
C GLY A 214 20.40 1.38 -20.21
N LYS A 215 20.72 2.15 -19.16
CA LYS A 215 19.75 2.55 -18.13
C LYS A 215 19.62 4.07 -18.01
N ASP A 216 18.40 4.53 -17.75
CA ASP A 216 18.10 5.90 -17.34
C ASP A 216 16.76 5.87 -16.59
N HIS A 217 16.73 6.41 -15.39
CA HIS A 217 15.54 6.45 -14.52
C HIS A 217 14.54 7.56 -14.91
N GLY A 218 15.00 8.53 -15.69
CA GLY A 218 14.22 9.63 -16.25
C GLY A 218 13.94 9.47 -17.74
N ALA A 219 14.09 8.25 -18.30
CA ALA A 219 13.97 8.00 -19.72
C ALA A 219 12.58 8.39 -20.26
N ARG A 220 12.47 8.45 -21.59
CA ARG A 220 11.25 8.82 -22.31
C ARG A 220 11.03 7.92 -23.53
N LEU A 221 9.77 7.72 -23.91
CA LEU A 221 9.41 7.09 -25.17
C LEU A 221 9.39 8.15 -26.28
N GLN A 222 9.98 7.85 -27.43
CA GLN A 222 10.06 8.73 -28.58
C GLN A 222 9.56 8.02 -29.85
N LEU A 223 8.72 8.69 -30.62
CA LEU A 223 8.18 8.25 -31.90
C LEU A 223 8.59 9.29 -32.96
N THR A 224 9.52 8.95 -33.85
CA THR A 224 10.01 9.87 -34.90
C THR A 224 10.01 9.25 -36.28
N THR A 225 9.91 10.07 -37.32
CA THR A 225 9.90 9.64 -38.73
C THR A 225 10.80 10.56 -39.56
N THR A 226 11.31 10.05 -40.67
CA THR A 226 12.01 10.86 -41.68
C THR A 226 11.17 11.06 -42.96
N LYS A 227 9.98 10.43 -43.02
CA LYS A 227 9.04 10.56 -44.14
C LYS A 227 8.09 11.74 -43.93
N LYS A 228 7.98 12.56 -44.97
CA LYS A 228 6.97 13.63 -45.08
C LYS A 228 5.57 13.03 -45.22
N GLY A 229 4.57 13.75 -44.74
CA GLY A 229 3.16 13.37 -44.83
C GLY A 229 2.45 13.38 -43.49
N SER A 230 1.17 13.01 -43.50
CA SER A 230 0.35 12.95 -42.29
C SER A 230 0.35 11.54 -41.71
N ILE A 231 0.66 11.44 -40.42
CA ILE A 231 0.64 10.20 -39.64
C ILE A 231 -0.25 10.43 -38.43
N TRP A 232 -1.21 9.53 -38.21
CA TRP A 232 -2.01 9.48 -37.00
C TRP A 232 -1.53 8.34 -36.12
N ILE A 233 -1.48 8.60 -34.81
CA ILE A 233 -1.07 7.67 -33.78
C ILE A 233 -2.13 7.69 -32.69
N ASP A 234 -2.49 6.52 -32.17
CA ASP A 234 -3.45 6.38 -31.08
C ASP A 234 -3.12 5.19 -30.17
N GLN A 235 -3.64 5.23 -28.94
CA GLN A 235 -3.54 4.20 -27.91
C GLN A 235 -2.10 3.68 -27.76
N VAL A 236 -1.19 4.56 -27.34
CA VAL A 236 0.24 4.23 -27.20
C VAL A 236 0.54 3.69 -25.81
N SER A 237 0.87 2.41 -25.71
CA SER A 237 1.27 1.76 -24.46
C SER A 237 2.74 1.38 -24.51
N ALA A 238 3.44 1.51 -23.38
CA ALA A 238 4.75 0.93 -23.16
C ALA A 238 4.80 0.27 -21.78
N MET A 239 4.89 -1.05 -21.73
CA MET A 239 4.95 -1.81 -20.47
C MET A 239 6.25 -2.62 -20.39
N PRO A 240 6.87 -2.73 -19.21
CA PRO A 240 7.88 -3.75 -18.95
C PRO A 240 7.29 -5.14 -19.21
N VAL A 241 8.08 -6.07 -19.76
CA VAL A 241 7.62 -7.45 -19.99
C VAL A 241 7.59 -8.26 -18.69
N ASP A 242 8.42 -7.89 -17.73
CA ASP A 242 8.64 -8.59 -16.46
C ASP A 242 7.71 -8.12 -15.33
N THR A 243 6.52 -7.56 -15.64
CA THR A 243 5.52 -7.23 -14.60
C THR A 243 5.16 -8.45 -13.74
N TYR A 244 4.65 -8.21 -12.53
CA TYR A 244 4.33 -9.29 -11.60
C TYR A 244 3.45 -10.35 -12.25
N LYS A 245 3.97 -11.57 -12.42
CA LYS A 245 3.35 -12.70 -13.15
C LYS A 245 2.84 -12.39 -14.57
N GLY A 246 3.21 -11.25 -15.16
CA GLY A 246 2.62 -10.75 -16.40
C GLY A 246 1.24 -10.09 -16.23
N HIS A 247 0.80 -9.83 -15.00
CA HIS A 247 -0.52 -9.25 -14.68
C HIS A 247 -0.53 -7.71 -14.72
N GLY A 248 0.58 -7.06 -15.07
CA GLY A 248 0.64 -5.61 -15.27
C GLY A 248 1.05 -4.78 -14.05
N PHE A 249 1.31 -5.40 -12.90
CA PHE A 249 1.77 -4.66 -11.70
C PHE A 249 3.28 -4.45 -11.67
N ARG A 250 3.69 -3.27 -11.20
CA ARG A 250 5.08 -2.90 -10.92
C ARG A 250 5.59 -3.71 -9.73
N ASN A 251 6.64 -4.52 -9.94
CA ASN A 251 7.08 -5.53 -8.97
C ASN A 251 7.49 -4.99 -7.60
N ASP A 252 8.18 -3.85 -7.56
CA ASP A 252 8.72 -3.26 -6.34
C ASP A 252 7.61 -2.73 -5.41
N LEU A 253 6.63 -1.99 -5.96
CA LEU A 253 5.44 -1.54 -5.22
C LEU A 253 4.52 -2.71 -4.84
N TYR A 254 4.37 -3.69 -5.74
CA TYR A 254 3.66 -4.92 -5.44
C TYR A 254 4.26 -5.64 -4.22
N GLN A 255 5.60 -5.77 -4.19
CA GLN A 255 6.29 -6.44 -3.08
C GLN A 255 6.08 -5.72 -1.74
N MET A 256 6.03 -4.38 -1.72
CA MET A 256 5.73 -3.64 -0.49
C MET A 256 4.35 -3.98 0.07
N MET A 257 3.33 -4.17 -0.79
CA MET A 257 2.01 -4.62 -0.31
C MET A 257 2.07 -6.04 0.25
N VAL A 258 2.75 -6.97 -0.44
CA VAL A 258 2.90 -8.35 0.05
C VAL A 258 3.61 -8.40 1.40
N ASP A 259 4.60 -7.55 1.61
CA ASP A 259 5.38 -7.46 2.85
C ASP A 259 4.56 -6.99 4.07
N MET A 260 3.43 -6.32 3.83
CA MET A 260 2.43 -5.96 4.86
C MET A 260 1.53 -7.14 5.25
N LYS A 261 1.49 -8.21 4.44
CA LYS A 261 0.61 -9.39 4.58
C LYS A 261 -0.87 -9.03 4.78
N PRO A 262 -1.47 -8.19 3.91
CA PRO A 262 -2.84 -7.75 4.06
C PRO A 262 -3.82 -8.93 3.99
N ARG A 263 -4.88 -8.87 4.81
CA ARG A 263 -5.93 -9.90 4.82
C ARG A 263 -7.12 -9.51 3.95
N PHE A 264 -7.25 -8.23 3.65
CA PHE A 264 -8.20 -7.69 2.69
C PHE A 264 -7.60 -6.49 1.95
N ILE A 265 -8.21 -6.13 0.81
CA ILE A 265 -7.99 -4.87 0.10
C ILE A 265 -9.34 -4.18 -0.13
N ARG A 266 -9.49 -2.95 0.36
CA ARG A 266 -10.63 -2.06 0.05
C ARG A 266 -10.30 -1.27 -1.21
N PHE A 267 -11.09 -1.45 -2.27
CA PHE A 267 -10.87 -0.80 -3.58
C PHE A 267 -12.19 -0.54 -4.32
N PRO A 268 -12.19 0.33 -5.34
CA PRO A 268 -11.15 1.30 -5.67
C PRO A 268 -11.37 2.59 -4.88
N GLY A 269 -11.71 2.43 -3.59
CA GLY A 269 -12.60 3.29 -2.80
C GLY A 269 -12.15 4.72 -2.57
N GLY A 270 -12.52 5.24 -1.41
CA GLY A 270 -12.42 6.66 -1.10
C GLY A 270 -13.25 7.51 -2.07
N CYS A 271 -12.88 8.79 -2.08
CA CYS A 271 -13.54 9.80 -2.88
C CYS A 271 -13.43 9.55 -4.39
N PHE A 272 -12.48 8.73 -4.85
CA PHE A 272 -12.36 8.34 -6.26
C PHE A 272 -13.64 7.66 -6.82
N VAL A 273 -14.34 6.89 -5.99
CA VAL A 273 -15.62 6.26 -6.38
C VAL A 273 -16.77 7.27 -6.47
N GLU A 274 -16.72 8.33 -5.67
CA GLU A 274 -17.74 9.38 -5.60
C GLU A 274 -17.59 10.41 -6.73
N GLY A 275 -16.37 10.90 -6.95
CA GLY A 275 -16.09 12.10 -7.73
C GLY A 275 -16.51 13.38 -6.99
N GLU A 276 -16.02 14.54 -7.45
CA GLU A 276 -16.65 15.82 -7.07
C GLU A 276 -18.06 15.89 -7.67
N TRP A 277 -18.20 15.43 -8.92
CA TRP A 277 -19.46 15.36 -9.67
C TRP A 277 -19.67 13.94 -10.19
N LEU A 278 -20.92 13.47 -10.24
CA LEU A 278 -21.24 12.13 -10.74
C LEU A 278 -20.81 11.89 -12.19
N SER A 279 -20.60 12.97 -12.97
CA SER A 279 -20.06 12.90 -14.33
C SER A 279 -18.61 12.41 -14.40
N ASN A 280 -17.87 12.50 -13.30
CA ASN A 280 -16.46 12.11 -13.18
C ASN A 280 -16.25 11.00 -12.14
N ALA A 281 -17.33 10.45 -11.58
CA ALA A 281 -17.25 9.31 -10.68
C ALA A 281 -16.67 8.08 -11.39
N PHE A 282 -15.88 7.28 -10.68
CA PHE A 282 -15.37 6.01 -11.22
C PHE A 282 -16.51 5.06 -11.62
N ARG A 283 -16.47 4.54 -12.86
CA ARG A 283 -17.48 3.59 -13.38
C ARG A 283 -16.83 2.28 -13.79
N TRP A 284 -17.02 1.25 -12.96
CA TRP A 284 -16.35 -0.05 -13.14
C TRP A 284 -16.57 -0.68 -14.53
N LYS A 285 -17.77 -0.53 -15.11
CA LYS A 285 -18.12 -1.04 -16.45
C LYS A 285 -17.25 -0.45 -17.55
N GLU A 286 -16.71 0.74 -17.32
CA GLU A 286 -15.85 1.42 -18.27
C GLU A 286 -14.40 0.92 -18.21
N THR A 287 -14.07 0.14 -17.18
CA THR A 287 -12.72 -0.34 -16.88
C THR A 287 -12.51 -1.81 -17.22
N VAL A 288 -13.50 -2.47 -17.83
CA VAL A 288 -13.41 -3.87 -18.27
C VAL A 288 -13.36 -3.98 -19.80
N GLY A 289 -12.85 -5.09 -20.30
CA GLY A 289 -12.61 -5.31 -21.73
C GLY A 289 -11.24 -4.80 -22.20
N PRO A 290 -11.04 -4.73 -23.54
CA PRO A 290 -9.79 -4.28 -24.14
C PRO A 290 -9.39 -2.90 -23.64
N TRP A 291 -8.12 -2.71 -23.28
CA TRP A 291 -7.64 -1.48 -22.67
C TRP A 291 -7.71 -0.28 -23.63
N GLU A 292 -7.58 -0.53 -24.94
CA GLU A 292 -7.67 0.50 -25.98
C GLU A 292 -9.09 1.09 -26.14
N GLU A 293 -10.11 0.47 -25.54
CA GLU A 293 -11.51 0.91 -25.56
C GLU A 293 -11.98 1.43 -24.19
N ARG A 294 -11.07 1.54 -23.20
CA ARG A 294 -11.35 2.13 -21.90
C ARG A 294 -11.22 3.66 -22.02
N PRO A 295 -12.30 4.43 -21.76
CA PRO A 295 -12.29 5.88 -21.94
C PRO A 295 -11.35 6.60 -20.99
N GLY A 296 -11.06 6.00 -19.83
CA GLY A 296 -10.53 6.76 -18.71
C GLY A 296 -11.54 7.80 -18.22
N HIS A 297 -11.13 8.58 -17.24
CA HIS A 297 -11.87 9.77 -16.83
C HIS A 297 -10.95 10.77 -16.13
N PHE A 298 -11.45 11.99 -15.95
CA PHE A 298 -10.79 12.97 -15.11
C PHE A 298 -11.19 12.72 -13.66
N GLY A 299 -10.25 12.23 -12.84
CA GLY A 299 -10.44 12.12 -11.39
C GLY A 299 -10.41 13.51 -10.78
N ASP A 300 -11.57 14.16 -10.73
CA ASP A 300 -11.71 15.58 -10.37
C ASP A 300 -11.42 15.87 -8.89
N VAL A 301 -11.62 14.89 -8.01
CA VAL A 301 -11.20 14.93 -6.60
C VAL A 301 -9.68 15.14 -6.50
N TRP A 302 -8.92 14.32 -7.23
CA TRP A 302 -7.45 14.29 -7.16
C TRP A 302 -6.74 15.08 -8.26
N LYS A 303 -7.52 15.63 -9.21
CA LYS A 303 -7.12 16.60 -10.23
C LYS A 303 -6.06 16.06 -11.20
N TYR A 304 -6.24 14.83 -11.65
CA TYR A 304 -5.49 14.25 -12.77
C TYR A 304 -6.33 13.27 -13.57
N TRP A 305 -5.89 12.99 -14.79
CA TRP A 305 -6.53 12.01 -15.67
C TRP A 305 -6.07 10.60 -15.34
N THR A 306 -7.03 9.69 -15.19
CA THR A 306 -6.80 8.24 -15.11
C THR A 306 -7.19 7.61 -16.45
N ASP A 307 -6.34 6.70 -16.94
CA ASP A 307 -6.63 5.92 -18.15
C ASP A 307 -7.48 4.68 -17.87
N ASP A 308 -7.84 4.46 -16.60
CA ASP A 308 -8.55 3.30 -16.07
C ASP A 308 -7.97 1.95 -16.54
N GLY A 309 -6.64 1.92 -16.72
CA GLY A 309 -5.88 0.70 -17.00
C GLY A 309 -5.88 -0.26 -15.83
N LEU A 310 -5.80 0.25 -14.60
CA LEU A 310 -6.04 -0.50 -13.38
C LEU A 310 -7.55 -0.50 -13.07
N GLY A 311 -8.25 -1.45 -13.68
CA GLY A 311 -9.70 -1.54 -13.65
C GLY A 311 -10.23 -2.61 -12.69
N HIS A 312 -11.54 -2.86 -12.79
CA HIS A 312 -12.26 -3.78 -11.92
C HIS A 312 -11.69 -5.21 -11.94
N PHE A 313 -11.33 -5.71 -13.13
CA PHE A 313 -10.68 -7.02 -13.28
C PHE A 313 -9.32 -7.04 -12.60
N GLU A 314 -8.51 -6.03 -12.85
CA GLU A 314 -7.14 -5.95 -12.36
C GLU A 314 -7.11 -5.84 -10.82
N PHE A 315 -8.07 -5.16 -10.18
CA PHE A 315 -8.16 -5.16 -8.71
C PHE A 315 -8.53 -6.51 -8.10
N PHE A 316 -9.43 -7.27 -8.72
CA PHE A 316 -9.71 -8.64 -8.25
C PHE A 316 -8.48 -9.55 -8.44
N GLN A 317 -7.78 -9.41 -9.56
CA GLN A 317 -6.53 -10.12 -9.79
C GLN A 317 -5.48 -9.74 -8.75
N LEU A 318 -5.35 -8.45 -8.41
CA LEU A 318 -4.46 -7.97 -7.36
C LEU A 318 -4.78 -8.59 -6.00
N ALA A 319 -6.07 -8.62 -5.61
CA ALA A 319 -6.51 -9.21 -4.35
C ALA A 319 -6.12 -10.69 -4.25
N GLU A 320 -6.35 -11.47 -5.30
CA GLU A 320 -5.94 -12.89 -5.36
C GLU A 320 -4.41 -13.04 -5.26
N ASP A 321 -3.67 -12.19 -5.98
CA ASP A 321 -2.21 -12.25 -6.04
C ASP A 321 -1.55 -11.97 -4.69
N ILE A 322 -2.03 -10.97 -3.95
CA ILE A 322 -1.51 -10.63 -2.61
C ILE A 322 -2.10 -11.52 -1.51
N GLY A 323 -3.02 -12.42 -1.84
CA GLY A 323 -3.67 -13.33 -0.88
C GLY A 323 -4.66 -12.64 0.06
N ALA A 324 -5.32 -11.58 -0.41
CA ALA A 324 -6.26 -10.77 0.36
C ALA A 324 -7.70 -10.92 -0.15
N ALA A 325 -8.67 -10.80 0.75
CA ALA A 325 -10.08 -10.73 0.37
C ALA A 325 -10.41 -9.36 -0.25
N PRO A 326 -11.10 -9.29 -1.41
CA PRO A 326 -11.54 -8.03 -1.97
C PRO A 326 -12.74 -7.47 -1.20
N ILE A 327 -12.66 -6.19 -0.85
CA ILE A 327 -13.79 -5.37 -0.41
C ILE A 327 -14.07 -4.37 -1.52
N TRP A 328 -15.12 -4.63 -2.31
CA TRP A 328 -15.45 -3.78 -3.44
C TRP A 328 -16.36 -2.63 -3.01
N VAL A 329 -15.91 -1.40 -3.29
CA VAL A 329 -16.64 -0.15 -3.09
C VAL A 329 -17.22 0.30 -4.42
N PHE A 330 -18.50 0.71 -4.44
CA PHE A 330 -19.14 1.26 -5.63
C PHE A 330 -20.01 2.48 -5.28
N ASN A 331 -20.23 3.33 -6.28
CA ASN A 331 -21.01 4.54 -6.14
C ASN A 331 -22.49 4.23 -5.86
N ASN A 332 -23.08 4.89 -4.88
CA ASN A 332 -24.47 4.70 -4.42
C ASN A 332 -25.43 5.79 -4.92
N GLY A 333 -25.07 6.47 -6.02
CA GLY A 333 -25.76 7.62 -6.58
C GLY A 333 -25.38 8.95 -5.95
N ILE A 334 -24.23 9.05 -5.28
CA ILE A 334 -23.78 10.26 -4.59
C ILE A 334 -22.36 10.60 -5.03
N SER A 335 -22.10 11.91 -5.14
CA SER A 335 -20.78 12.50 -5.23
C SER A 335 -20.62 13.56 -4.13
N HIS A 336 -19.48 14.25 -4.06
CA HIS A 336 -19.34 15.38 -3.15
C HIS A 336 -20.40 16.47 -3.37
N ASN A 337 -20.84 16.69 -4.62
CA ASN A 337 -21.76 17.77 -4.99
C ASN A 337 -23.13 17.33 -5.54
N ASP A 338 -23.30 16.06 -5.95
CA ASP A 338 -24.54 15.54 -6.52
C ASP A 338 -25.16 14.44 -5.63
N GLU A 339 -26.50 14.35 -5.64
CA GLU A 339 -27.22 13.22 -5.04
C GLU A 339 -28.38 12.78 -5.95
N VAL A 340 -28.44 11.49 -6.27
CA VAL A 340 -29.56 10.86 -6.97
C VAL A 340 -30.65 10.51 -5.96
N GLU A 341 -31.86 11.02 -6.19
CA GLU A 341 -33.01 10.71 -5.34
C GLU A 341 -33.30 9.20 -5.32
N THR A 342 -33.75 8.70 -4.18
CA THR A 342 -34.05 7.27 -3.98
C THR A 342 -35.04 6.70 -4.99
N ALA A 343 -35.99 7.51 -5.49
CA ALA A 343 -36.94 7.07 -6.53
C ALA A 343 -36.26 6.73 -7.89
N SER A 344 -35.05 7.26 -8.12
CA SER A 344 -34.32 7.16 -9.38
C SER A 344 -33.03 6.33 -9.26
N ILE A 345 -32.80 5.67 -8.12
CA ILE A 345 -31.50 5.03 -7.82
C ILE A 345 -31.30 3.67 -8.51
N MET A 346 -32.36 3.06 -9.04
CA MET A 346 -32.33 1.72 -9.62
C MET A 346 -31.23 1.46 -10.67
N PRO A 347 -30.85 2.41 -11.54
CA PRO A 347 -29.73 2.21 -12.46
C PRO A 347 -28.42 1.91 -11.73
N PHE A 348 -28.10 2.62 -10.65
CA PHE A 348 -26.87 2.37 -9.86
C PHE A 348 -26.95 1.04 -9.11
N VAL A 349 -28.13 0.65 -8.62
CA VAL A 349 -28.36 -0.67 -8.03
C VAL A 349 -28.08 -1.78 -9.04
N GLN A 350 -28.52 -1.61 -10.29
CA GLN A 350 -28.23 -2.56 -11.36
C GLN A 350 -26.73 -2.62 -11.66
N GLU A 351 -26.00 -1.50 -11.64
CA GLU A 351 -24.54 -1.51 -11.82
C GLU A 351 -23.81 -2.28 -10.74
N ALA A 352 -24.26 -2.20 -9.49
CA ALA A 352 -23.70 -2.99 -8.40
C ALA A 352 -23.98 -4.49 -8.59
N LEU A 353 -25.22 -4.86 -8.94
CA LEU A 353 -25.57 -6.27 -9.19
C LEU A 353 -24.80 -6.85 -10.39
N ASP A 354 -24.63 -6.06 -11.44
CA ASP A 354 -23.85 -6.40 -12.62
C ASP A 354 -22.37 -6.62 -12.27
N GLY A 355 -21.79 -5.79 -11.40
CA GLY A 355 -20.40 -5.96 -10.96
C GLY A 355 -20.22 -7.17 -10.05
N ILE A 356 -21.20 -7.46 -9.19
CA ILE A 356 -21.20 -8.72 -8.42
C ILE A 356 -21.33 -9.92 -9.38
N GLU A 357 -22.17 -9.84 -10.43
CA GLU A 357 -22.27 -10.91 -11.44
C GLU A 357 -20.98 -11.04 -12.25
N PHE A 358 -20.30 -9.94 -12.58
CA PHE A 358 -18.97 -9.96 -13.21
C PHE A 358 -17.98 -10.77 -12.36
N ALA A 359 -17.94 -10.51 -11.05
CA ALA A 359 -17.04 -11.20 -10.14
C ALA A 359 -17.44 -12.67 -9.89
N ARG A 360 -18.72 -12.93 -9.60
CA ARG A 360 -19.21 -14.21 -9.06
C ARG A 360 -19.95 -15.10 -10.05
N GLY A 361 -20.45 -14.53 -11.15
CA GLY A 361 -21.32 -15.23 -12.10
C GLY A 361 -20.61 -16.32 -12.89
N ASP A 362 -21.39 -17.27 -13.41
CA ASP A 362 -20.92 -18.30 -14.33
C ASP A 362 -20.33 -17.66 -15.60
N ALA A 363 -19.35 -18.32 -16.23
CA ALA A 363 -18.72 -17.82 -17.46
C ALA A 363 -19.71 -17.62 -18.63
N ASN A 364 -20.92 -18.20 -18.59
CA ASN A 364 -21.97 -18.02 -19.59
C ASN A 364 -23.02 -16.96 -19.20
N SER A 365 -22.90 -16.36 -18.02
CA SER A 365 -23.77 -15.28 -17.58
C SER A 365 -23.41 -13.97 -18.28
N THR A 366 -24.27 -12.95 -18.19
CA THR A 366 -24.08 -11.70 -18.94
C THR A 366 -22.72 -11.08 -18.62
N TRP A 367 -22.45 -10.83 -17.35
CA TRP A 367 -21.20 -10.22 -16.91
C TRP A 367 -20.09 -11.23 -16.59
N GLY A 368 -20.43 -12.46 -16.20
CA GLY A 368 -19.45 -13.53 -16.07
C GLY A 368 -18.76 -13.88 -17.40
N SER A 369 -19.47 -13.74 -18.53
CA SER A 369 -18.87 -13.90 -19.87
C SER A 369 -17.86 -12.81 -20.23
N VAL A 370 -18.04 -11.58 -19.72
CA VAL A 370 -17.05 -10.50 -19.90
C VAL A 370 -15.77 -10.86 -19.14
N ARG A 371 -15.87 -11.30 -17.89
CA ARG A 371 -14.73 -11.79 -17.10
C ARG A 371 -14.02 -12.95 -17.81
N ALA A 372 -14.79 -13.91 -18.32
CA ALA A 372 -14.29 -15.07 -19.06
C ALA A 372 -13.54 -14.67 -20.34
N ALA A 373 -14.07 -13.70 -21.10
CA ALA A 373 -13.44 -13.16 -22.30
C ALA A 373 -12.14 -12.38 -22.00
N MET A 374 -12.02 -11.81 -20.80
CA MET A 374 -10.78 -11.21 -20.30
C MET A 374 -9.75 -12.23 -19.81
N GLY A 375 -10.04 -13.53 -19.93
CA GLY A 375 -9.10 -14.62 -19.65
C GLY A 375 -9.35 -15.37 -18.33
N ARG A 376 -10.38 -15.01 -17.56
CA ARG A 376 -10.69 -15.65 -16.27
C ARG A 376 -12.05 -16.34 -16.28
N GLN A 377 -12.03 -17.65 -16.51
CA GLN A 377 -13.24 -18.49 -16.52
C GLN A 377 -13.86 -18.61 -15.12
N GLU A 378 -13.04 -18.90 -14.11
CA GLU A 378 -13.51 -19.10 -12.74
C GLU A 378 -13.92 -17.79 -12.06
N PRO A 379 -14.99 -17.78 -11.25
CA PRO A 379 -15.35 -16.64 -10.41
C PRO A 379 -14.19 -16.14 -9.54
N PHE A 380 -14.20 -14.84 -9.23
CA PHE A 380 -13.40 -14.28 -8.15
C PHE A 380 -14.10 -14.50 -6.80
N GLU A 381 -13.32 -14.49 -5.72
CA GLU A 381 -13.90 -14.35 -4.38
C GLU A 381 -14.47 -12.93 -4.24
N LEU A 382 -15.70 -12.79 -3.76
CA LEU A 382 -16.27 -11.52 -3.36
C LEU A 382 -17.27 -11.75 -2.23
N LYS A 383 -16.82 -11.50 -1.00
CA LYS A 383 -17.63 -11.68 0.23
C LYS A 383 -18.10 -10.35 0.81
N TYR A 384 -17.42 -9.25 0.52
CA TYR A 384 -17.65 -7.95 1.15
C TYR A 384 -17.88 -6.88 0.08
N VAL A 385 -18.91 -6.06 0.29
CA VAL A 385 -19.17 -4.87 -0.51
C VAL A 385 -19.49 -3.67 0.38
N ALA A 386 -19.10 -2.48 -0.06
CA ALA A 386 -19.44 -1.21 0.58
C ALA A 386 -20.31 -0.37 -0.35
N ILE A 387 -21.42 0.16 0.18
CA ILE A 387 -22.41 0.93 -0.58
C ILE A 387 -22.13 2.43 -0.41
N GLY A 388 -21.23 2.95 -1.23
CA GLY A 388 -20.75 4.35 -1.18
C GLY A 388 -19.48 4.54 -0.35
N ASN A 389 -19.16 5.81 -0.08
CA ASN A 389 -18.02 6.26 0.71
C ASN A 389 -18.39 7.59 1.42
N GLU A 390 -18.15 7.70 2.73
CA GLU A 390 -18.38 8.94 3.53
C GLU A 390 -19.75 9.64 3.40
N ASP A 391 -20.77 8.95 2.88
CA ASP A 391 -22.04 9.55 2.46
C ASP A 391 -23.09 9.72 3.58
N CYS A 392 -22.83 9.27 4.81
CA CYS A 392 -23.88 9.10 5.83
C CYS A 392 -24.70 10.37 6.11
N GLY A 393 -24.07 11.55 6.00
CA GLY A 393 -24.72 12.85 6.21
C GLY A 393 -25.56 13.36 5.03
N LYS A 394 -25.56 12.67 3.89
CA LYS A 394 -26.23 13.08 2.65
C LYS A 394 -27.73 12.79 2.72
N THR A 395 -28.51 13.62 2.03
CA THR A 395 -29.97 13.63 2.10
C THR A 395 -30.57 12.28 1.70
N TYR A 396 -30.08 11.69 0.61
CA TYR A 396 -30.65 10.48 0.02
C TYR A 396 -29.91 9.20 0.41
N TYR A 397 -28.76 9.27 1.09
CA TYR A 397 -27.93 8.10 1.44
C TYR A 397 -28.75 6.98 2.08
N ARG A 398 -29.47 7.31 3.15
CA ARG A 398 -30.21 6.31 3.92
C ARG A 398 -31.28 5.62 3.08
N GLY A 399 -31.97 6.35 2.21
CA GLY A 399 -32.97 5.80 1.29
C GLY A 399 -32.31 4.91 0.24
N ASN A 400 -31.25 5.40 -0.40
CA ASN A 400 -30.49 4.69 -1.42
C ASN A 400 -29.92 3.38 -0.84
N TYR A 401 -29.24 3.45 0.31
CA TYR A 401 -28.65 2.31 1.00
C TYR A 401 -29.63 1.15 1.16
N ILE A 402 -30.87 1.41 1.61
CA ILE A 402 -31.88 0.37 1.81
C ILE A 402 -32.23 -0.32 0.48
N VAL A 403 -32.36 0.44 -0.61
CA VAL A 403 -32.66 -0.14 -1.93
C VAL A 403 -31.51 -1.05 -2.41
N PHE A 404 -30.26 -0.62 -2.24
CA PHE A 404 -29.08 -1.44 -2.53
C PHE A 404 -29.03 -2.69 -1.64
N TYR A 405 -29.19 -2.52 -0.32
CA TYR A 405 -29.14 -3.59 0.67
C TYR A 405 -30.15 -4.69 0.32
N ASP A 406 -31.42 -4.32 0.11
CA ASP A 406 -32.48 -5.28 -0.20
C ASP A 406 -32.24 -6.00 -1.52
N ALA A 407 -31.79 -5.29 -2.56
CA ALA A 407 -31.49 -5.87 -3.86
C ALA A 407 -30.31 -6.87 -3.78
N ILE A 408 -29.22 -6.48 -3.11
CA ILE A 408 -28.02 -7.32 -2.95
C ILE A 408 -28.35 -8.52 -2.08
N LYS A 409 -29.00 -8.35 -0.93
CA LYS A 409 -29.36 -9.49 -0.05
C LYS A 409 -30.34 -10.46 -0.71
N LYS A 410 -31.22 -9.97 -1.58
CA LYS A 410 -32.12 -10.81 -2.36
C LYS A 410 -31.38 -11.66 -3.39
N ALA A 411 -30.41 -11.09 -4.09
CA ALA A 411 -29.65 -11.79 -5.13
C ALA A 411 -28.50 -12.64 -4.58
N TYR A 412 -27.83 -12.14 -3.54
CA TYR A 412 -26.60 -12.67 -2.95
C TYR A 412 -26.67 -12.60 -1.40
N PRO A 413 -27.49 -13.45 -0.76
CA PRO A 413 -27.76 -13.37 0.68
C PRO A 413 -26.52 -13.59 1.56
N ASP A 414 -25.47 -14.21 1.02
CA ASP A 414 -24.20 -14.49 1.69
C ASP A 414 -23.24 -13.30 1.72
N ILE A 415 -23.39 -12.32 0.83
CA ILE A 415 -22.53 -11.12 0.79
C ILE A 415 -22.72 -10.31 2.06
N LYS A 416 -21.61 -9.89 2.65
CA LYS A 416 -21.54 -8.97 3.77
C LYS A 416 -21.53 -7.54 3.28
N ILE A 417 -22.42 -6.73 3.85
CA ILE A 417 -22.63 -5.34 3.40
C ILE A 417 -22.12 -4.38 4.47
N ILE A 418 -21.28 -3.44 4.02
CA ILE A 418 -20.73 -2.34 4.83
C ILE A 418 -21.56 -1.08 4.57
N SER A 419 -22.03 -0.45 5.66
CA SER A 419 -22.58 0.90 5.66
C SER A 419 -21.48 1.92 5.91
N ASN A 420 -21.54 3.09 5.28
CA ASN A 420 -20.60 4.20 5.50
C ASN A 420 -21.03 5.14 6.64
N CYS A 421 -22.09 4.78 7.37
CA CYS A 421 -22.43 5.45 8.61
C CYS A 421 -21.59 4.91 9.76
N ASP A 422 -21.05 5.81 10.59
CA ASP A 422 -20.38 5.42 11.82
C ASP A 422 -21.37 4.90 12.87
N GLY A 423 -21.17 3.65 13.29
CA GLY A 423 -21.95 2.96 14.33
C GLY A 423 -21.24 2.85 15.68
N SER A 424 -20.07 3.49 15.88
CA SER A 424 -19.20 3.27 17.05
C SER A 424 -19.80 3.78 18.35
N SER A 425 -20.53 4.90 18.27
CA SER A 425 -21.11 5.61 19.42
C SER A 425 -22.64 5.50 19.46
N THR A 426 -23.27 5.51 18.29
CA THR A 426 -24.72 5.43 18.14
C THR A 426 -25.05 4.23 17.25
N PRO A 427 -25.94 3.31 17.66
CA PRO A 427 -26.35 2.20 16.81
C PRO A 427 -26.92 2.68 15.48
N LEU A 428 -26.59 1.98 14.39
CA LEU A 428 -27.21 2.23 13.09
C LEU A 428 -28.73 2.03 13.15
N ASP A 429 -29.46 2.85 12.40
CA ASP A 429 -30.91 2.79 12.27
C ASP A 429 -31.39 1.97 11.05
N HIS A 430 -30.47 1.27 10.40
CA HIS A 430 -30.65 0.43 9.23
C HIS A 430 -29.79 -0.84 9.33
N PRO A 431 -30.15 -1.92 8.63
CA PRO A 431 -29.42 -3.18 8.72
C PRO A 431 -28.06 -3.08 8.01
N ALA A 432 -27.01 -3.62 8.61
CA ALA A 432 -25.70 -3.79 8.00
C ALA A 432 -24.99 -4.98 8.67
N ASP A 433 -24.00 -5.57 7.98
CA ASP A 433 -23.07 -6.52 8.61
C ASP A 433 -21.91 -5.75 9.28
N TYR A 434 -21.50 -4.65 8.66
CA TYR A 434 -20.42 -3.78 9.10
C TYR A 434 -20.80 -2.31 8.98
N TYR A 435 -20.18 -1.48 9.81
CA TYR A 435 -20.22 -0.03 9.71
C TYR A 435 -18.80 0.52 9.52
N ASP A 436 -18.68 1.59 8.75
CA ASP A 436 -17.41 2.22 8.42
C ASP A 436 -17.05 3.29 9.46
N PHE A 437 -15.77 3.38 9.82
CA PHE A 437 -15.23 4.38 10.74
C PHE A 437 -13.95 4.97 10.15
N HIS A 438 -13.95 6.29 9.96
CA HIS A 438 -12.82 7.03 9.40
C HIS A 438 -12.26 8.01 10.43
N ILE A 439 -10.94 8.12 10.52
CA ILE A 439 -10.32 9.13 11.38
C ILE A 439 -8.99 9.68 10.83
N TYR A 440 -8.98 10.99 10.59
CA TYR A 440 -7.77 11.76 10.27
C TYR A 440 -7.60 12.87 11.30
N THR A 441 -6.55 12.81 12.12
CA THR A 441 -6.40 13.74 13.26
C THR A 441 -4.93 13.94 13.68
N SER A 442 -4.70 14.75 14.71
CA SER A 442 -3.35 14.98 15.27
C SER A 442 -2.80 13.73 15.98
N ALA A 443 -1.48 13.64 16.15
CA ALA A 443 -0.85 12.51 16.82
C ALA A 443 -1.33 12.35 18.27
N SER A 444 -1.47 13.46 19.01
CA SER A 444 -1.98 13.44 20.38
C SER A 444 -3.42 12.94 20.49
N SER A 445 -4.27 13.33 19.52
CA SER A 445 -5.67 12.92 19.49
C SER A 445 -5.79 11.44 19.14
N LEU A 446 -5.11 11.00 18.08
CA LEU A 446 -5.14 9.59 17.67
C LEU A 446 -4.51 8.67 18.72
N PHE A 447 -3.40 9.10 19.33
CA PHE A 447 -2.84 8.38 20.47
C PHE A 447 -3.90 8.18 21.55
N SER A 448 -4.65 9.21 21.94
CA SER A 448 -5.69 9.11 22.99
C SER A 448 -6.88 8.22 22.62
N MET A 449 -7.03 7.84 21.35
CA MET A 449 -8.11 7.01 20.84
C MET A 449 -7.87 5.50 20.99
N TYR A 450 -6.82 5.04 21.69
CA TYR A 450 -6.63 3.61 21.97
C TYR A 450 -7.78 2.98 22.80
N HIS A 451 -8.67 3.80 23.36
CA HIS A 451 -9.91 3.38 24.05
C HIS A 451 -11.18 3.61 23.23
N GLN A 452 -11.09 4.01 21.95
CA GLN A 452 -12.22 4.45 21.12
C GLN A 452 -13.39 3.47 21.12
N PHE A 453 -13.09 2.17 21.11
CA PHE A 453 -14.10 1.12 21.00
C PHE A 453 -14.40 0.38 22.31
N ASP A 454 -13.77 0.77 23.43
CA ASP A 454 -13.93 0.10 24.72
C ASP A 454 -15.39 0.12 25.18
N GLY A 455 -16.10 1.24 24.93
CA GLY A 455 -17.50 1.45 25.26
C GLY A 455 -18.49 1.04 24.17
N THR A 456 -18.02 0.66 22.98
CA THR A 456 -18.90 0.36 21.84
C THR A 456 -19.80 -0.85 22.12
N SER A 457 -21.03 -0.80 21.62
CA SER A 457 -21.98 -1.91 21.76
C SER A 457 -21.43 -3.19 21.11
N ARG A 458 -21.48 -4.31 21.83
CA ARG A 458 -21.15 -5.66 21.30
C ARG A 458 -22.34 -6.30 20.57
N LYS A 459 -23.44 -5.56 20.41
CA LYS A 459 -24.64 -5.94 19.64
C LYS A 459 -24.73 -5.07 18.39
N GLY A 460 -25.06 -5.70 17.26
CA GLY A 460 -25.23 -5.01 15.97
C GLY A 460 -24.09 -5.30 14.99
N PRO A 461 -23.94 -4.48 13.94
CA PRO A 461 -22.86 -4.60 12.97
C PRO A 461 -21.48 -4.46 13.63
N LYS A 462 -20.46 -5.06 13.00
CA LYS A 462 -19.06 -4.94 13.42
C LYS A 462 -18.43 -3.67 12.86
N ALA A 463 -17.39 -3.18 13.50
CA ALA A 463 -16.65 -2.02 13.02
C ALA A 463 -15.67 -2.42 11.91
N PHE A 464 -15.64 -1.61 10.86
CA PHE A 464 -14.56 -1.55 9.88
C PHE A 464 -13.92 -0.16 10.00
N VAL A 465 -12.69 -0.09 10.51
CA VAL A 465 -11.90 1.14 10.53
C VAL A 465 -11.21 1.30 9.17
N SER A 466 -11.97 1.68 8.15
CA SER A 466 -11.48 1.54 6.78
C SER A 466 -10.45 2.59 6.37
N GLU A 467 -10.40 3.70 7.10
CA GLU A 467 -9.42 4.76 6.90
C GLU A 467 -8.96 5.35 8.24
N TYR A 468 -7.65 5.37 8.47
CA TYR A 468 -7.06 6.15 9.55
C TYR A 468 -5.65 6.61 9.21
N ALA A 469 -5.30 7.82 9.65
CA ALA A 469 -3.92 8.30 9.71
C ALA A 469 -3.78 9.50 10.63
N VAL A 470 -2.57 9.74 11.15
CA VAL A 470 -2.22 11.08 11.64
C VAL A 470 -2.01 12.01 10.45
N THR A 471 -2.53 13.24 10.52
CA THR A 471 -2.39 14.23 9.43
C THR A 471 -1.83 15.56 9.93
N GLY A 472 -1.65 16.51 9.00
CA GLY A 472 -1.17 17.86 9.30
C GLY A 472 0.31 17.90 9.69
N LYS A 473 0.66 18.78 10.63
CA LYS A 473 2.07 19.03 11.00
C LYS A 473 2.73 17.84 11.69
N ASP A 474 1.97 17.09 12.47
CA ASP A 474 2.48 15.93 13.21
C ASP A 474 2.88 14.80 12.26
N ALA A 475 2.19 14.69 11.13
CA ALA A 475 2.50 13.70 10.11
C ALA A 475 3.80 13.99 9.35
N GLY A 476 4.15 15.27 9.16
CA GLY A 476 5.25 15.64 8.28
C GLY A 476 5.01 15.05 6.88
N THR A 477 5.95 14.31 6.29
CA THR A 477 5.68 13.42 5.12
C THR A 477 5.62 11.92 5.46
N GLY A 478 5.53 11.60 6.75
CA GLY A 478 5.61 10.25 7.31
C GLY A 478 6.57 10.23 8.49
N SER A 479 6.19 10.85 9.60
CA SER A 479 7.03 11.00 10.79
C SER A 479 6.95 9.82 11.75
N LEU A 480 7.98 9.66 12.59
CA LEU A 480 7.94 8.75 13.71
C LEU A 480 6.79 9.09 14.69
N LEU A 481 6.54 10.37 14.96
CA LEU A 481 5.45 10.82 15.86
C LEU A 481 4.09 10.26 15.43
N ALA A 482 3.78 10.37 14.14
CA ALA A 482 2.55 9.85 13.55
C ALA A 482 2.45 8.33 13.74
N ALA A 483 3.51 7.61 13.36
CA ALA A 483 3.56 6.16 13.47
C ALA A 483 3.37 5.66 14.92
N LEU A 484 3.90 6.36 15.93
CA LEU A 484 3.71 5.98 17.32
C LEU A 484 2.27 6.16 17.81
N ALA A 485 1.61 7.23 17.39
CA ALA A 485 0.20 7.46 17.71
C ALA A 485 -0.70 6.41 17.03
N GLU A 486 -0.42 6.09 15.76
CA GLU A 486 -1.09 5.04 15.00
C GLU A 486 -0.90 3.67 15.65
N ALA A 487 0.33 3.33 16.07
CA ALA A 487 0.61 2.08 16.77
C ALA A 487 -0.21 1.96 18.07
N ALA A 488 -0.37 3.05 18.84
CA ALA A 488 -1.18 3.06 20.05
C ALA A 488 -2.67 2.83 19.72
N PHE A 489 -3.18 3.51 18.69
CA PHE A 489 -4.54 3.31 18.20
C PHE A 489 -4.77 1.86 17.75
N LEU A 490 -3.84 1.27 17.00
CA LEU A 490 -3.92 -0.12 16.56
C LEU A 490 -3.89 -1.13 17.72
N ILE A 491 -3.15 -0.86 18.81
CA ILE A 491 -3.26 -1.65 20.04
C ILE A 491 -4.69 -1.58 20.60
N GLY A 492 -5.33 -0.42 20.55
CA GLY A 492 -6.73 -0.24 20.92
C GLY A 492 -7.70 -1.07 20.06
N LEU A 493 -7.50 -1.08 18.74
CA LEU A 493 -8.28 -1.89 17.82
C LEU A 493 -8.10 -3.39 18.10
N GLU A 494 -6.86 -3.82 18.31
CA GLU A 494 -6.53 -5.20 18.70
C GLU A 494 -7.23 -5.61 20.00
N LYS A 495 -7.25 -4.74 21.01
CA LYS A 495 -7.96 -4.97 22.29
C LYS A 495 -9.47 -5.04 22.13
N ASN A 496 -10.02 -4.43 21.09
CA ASN A 496 -11.45 -4.42 20.76
C ASN A 496 -11.77 -5.28 19.53
N SER A 497 -10.91 -6.25 19.20
CA SER A 497 -11.09 -7.22 18.12
C SER A 497 -12.33 -8.12 18.23
N ASP A 498 -13.08 -8.05 19.34
CA ASP A 498 -14.41 -8.64 19.44
C ASP A 498 -15.49 -7.88 18.65
N ILE A 499 -15.26 -6.59 18.37
CA ILE A 499 -16.17 -5.74 17.59
C ILE A 499 -15.50 -5.12 16.36
N VAL A 500 -14.19 -4.84 16.41
CA VAL A 500 -13.42 -4.35 15.26
C VAL A 500 -12.95 -5.55 14.45
N GLU A 501 -13.46 -5.69 13.24
CA GLU A 501 -13.19 -6.86 12.40
C GLU A 501 -12.13 -6.57 11.32
N MET A 502 -11.99 -5.31 10.91
CA MET A 502 -11.17 -4.86 9.79
C MET A 502 -10.64 -3.46 10.06
N ALA A 503 -9.40 -3.19 9.65
CA ALA A 503 -8.74 -1.90 9.76
C ALA A 503 -7.70 -1.71 8.65
N SER A 504 -7.65 -0.52 8.03
CA SER A 504 -6.68 -0.18 6.99
C SER A 504 -6.20 1.27 7.10
N TYR A 505 -4.88 1.45 6.97
CA TYR A 505 -4.27 2.77 6.86
C TYR A 505 -4.58 3.39 5.50
N ALA A 506 -4.76 4.71 5.45
CA ALA A 506 -5.02 5.43 4.20
C ALA A 506 -4.36 6.82 4.19
N PRO A 507 -3.87 7.30 3.03
CA PRO A 507 -3.69 6.58 1.77
C PRO A 507 -2.44 5.68 1.75
N LEU A 508 -2.42 4.70 0.83
CA LEU A 508 -1.35 3.69 0.77
C LEU A 508 -0.09 4.18 0.03
N PHE A 509 -0.25 4.91 -1.07
CA PHE A 509 0.82 5.22 -2.01
C PHE A 509 0.91 6.70 -2.34
N VAL A 510 2.13 7.20 -2.55
CA VAL A 510 2.37 8.53 -3.13
C VAL A 510 3.57 8.58 -4.06
N ASN A 511 3.34 9.08 -5.28
CA ASN A 511 4.40 9.53 -6.16
C ASN A 511 4.83 10.94 -5.75
N THR A 512 6.10 11.15 -5.40
CA THR A 512 6.58 12.44 -4.88
C THR A 512 6.50 13.60 -5.87
N ASN A 513 6.30 13.33 -7.16
CA ASN A 513 6.25 14.37 -8.18
C ASN A 513 4.88 15.07 -8.27
N ASP A 514 3.80 14.46 -7.77
CA ASP A 514 2.47 15.08 -7.69
C ASP A 514 1.68 14.54 -6.49
N ARG A 515 2.00 15.13 -5.33
CA ARG A 515 1.36 14.82 -4.06
C ARG A 515 0.06 15.62 -3.91
N ARG A 516 -1.07 14.92 -3.87
CA ARG A 516 -2.43 15.45 -3.68
C ARG A 516 -2.91 15.35 -2.24
N TRP A 517 -2.43 14.35 -1.49
CA TRP A 517 -2.70 14.15 -0.07
C TRP A 517 -1.43 13.75 0.70
N ASN A 518 -1.48 13.88 2.03
CA ASN A 518 -0.37 13.58 2.91
C ASN A 518 -0.84 13.31 4.35
N PRO A 519 -0.24 12.35 5.08
CA PRO A 519 0.88 11.47 4.70
C PRO A 519 0.42 10.23 3.92
N ASP A 520 1.35 9.32 3.63
CA ASP A 520 1.09 8.03 2.96
C ASP A 520 2.03 6.94 3.51
N ALA A 521 1.64 5.67 3.37
CA ALA A 521 2.48 4.57 3.86
C ALA A 521 3.72 4.34 2.96
N ILE A 522 3.54 4.36 1.64
CA ILE A 522 4.58 4.02 0.66
C ILE A 522 4.85 5.22 -0.24
N VAL A 523 6.10 5.69 -0.22
CA VAL A 523 6.54 6.83 -1.03
C VAL A 523 7.42 6.34 -2.16
N PHE A 524 7.18 6.80 -3.38
CA PHE A 524 7.92 6.35 -4.55
C PHE A 524 8.09 7.43 -5.63
N ASN A 525 8.95 7.13 -6.59
CA ASN A 525 9.06 7.79 -7.89
C ASN A 525 9.29 6.73 -8.98
N SER A 526 9.75 7.13 -10.17
CA SER A 526 9.97 6.19 -11.29
C SER A 526 10.89 5.01 -10.93
N SER A 527 11.87 5.19 -10.03
CA SER A 527 12.98 4.24 -9.80
C SER A 527 13.29 3.93 -8.34
N HIS A 528 12.79 4.73 -7.39
CA HIS A 528 13.05 4.59 -5.97
C HIS A 528 11.74 4.51 -5.20
N LEU A 529 11.78 3.85 -4.05
CA LEU A 529 10.68 3.75 -3.09
C LEU A 529 11.21 3.61 -1.66
N TYR A 530 10.37 3.94 -0.70
CA TYR A 530 10.59 3.63 0.72
C TYR A 530 9.25 3.54 1.46
N GLY A 531 9.24 2.80 2.56
CA GLY A 531 8.14 2.80 3.52
C GLY A 531 8.34 3.87 4.57
N THR A 532 7.30 4.65 4.86
CA THR A 532 7.30 5.57 6.01
C THR A 532 7.30 4.80 7.33
N PRO A 533 7.61 5.43 8.47
CA PRO A 533 7.43 4.81 9.79
C PRO A 533 6.04 4.18 9.98
N SER A 534 4.98 4.79 9.40
CA SER A 534 3.62 4.25 9.41
C SER A 534 3.47 2.94 8.63
N TYR A 535 4.15 2.78 7.48
CA TYR A 535 4.24 1.49 6.77
C TYR A 535 4.85 0.41 7.65
N TRP A 536 5.94 0.73 8.36
CA TRP A 536 6.59 -0.22 9.26
C TRP A 536 5.72 -0.59 10.46
N VAL A 537 4.91 0.34 10.97
CA VAL A 537 3.88 0.04 11.97
C VAL A 537 2.88 -0.97 11.43
N GLN A 538 2.38 -0.83 10.20
CA GLN A 538 1.48 -1.85 9.63
C GLN A 538 2.12 -3.25 9.62
N ARG A 539 3.41 -3.34 9.26
CA ARG A 539 4.15 -4.62 9.28
C ARG A 539 4.30 -5.21 10.69
N PHE A 540 4.43 -4.38 11.72
CA PHE A 540 4.48 -4.84 13.12
C PHE A 540 3.21 -5.58 13.55
N PHE A 541 2.06 -5.22 12.98
CA PHE A 541 0.76 -5.81 13.28
C PHE A 541 0.36 -6.95 12.36
N ALA A 542 1.18 -7.31 11.36
CA ALA A 542 0.86 -8.38 10.40
C ALA A 542 0.48 -9.71 11.07
N GLU A 543 1.16 -10.06 12.17
CA GLU A 543 0.92 -11.31 12.91
C GLU A 543 -0.24 -11.23 13.92
N SER A 544 -0.92 -10.09 14.03
CA SER A 544 -2.09 -9.94 14.91
C SER A 544 -3.32 -10.64 14.34
N SER A 545 -3.53 -10.55 13.03
CA SER A 545 -4.67 -11.18 12.35
C SER A 545 -4.62 -12.69 12.54
N GLY A 546 -5.70 -13.27 13.09
CA GLY A 546 -5.78 -14.71 13.40
C GLY A 546 -5.02 -15.16 14.66
N SER A 547 -4.36 -14.25 15.37
CA SER A 547 -3.70 -14.56 16.64
C SER A 547 -4.69 -14.56 17.82
N THR A 548 -4.22 -14.96 19.00
CA THR A 548 -5.02 -14.92 20.23
C THR A 548 -4.61 -13.74 21.09
N LEU A 549 -5.50 -12.77 21.29
CA LEU A 549 -5.33 -11.70 22.26
C LEU A 549 -5.30 -12.27 23.68
N LEU A 550 -4.26 -11.96 24.45
CA LEU A 550 -4.13 -12.36 25.85
C LEU A 550 -4.66 -11.25 26.76
N SER A 551 -5.33 -11.65 27.85
CA SER A 551 -5.74 -10.70 28.88
C SER A 551 -4.49 -10.04 29.48
N SER A 552 -4.43 -8.72 29.43
CA SER A 552 -3.27 -7.97 29.90
C SER A 552 -3.63 -6.61 30.49
N GLU A 553 -2.88 -6.17 31.49
CA GLU A 553 -3.12 -4.94 32.23
C GLU A 553 -1.80 -4.19 32.50
N LEU A 554 -1.77 -2.88 32.26
CA LEU A 554 -0.69 -1.98 32.70
C LEU A 554 -1.02 -1.45 34.10
N LYS A 555 -0.07 -1.61 35.04
CA LYS A 555 -0.15 -1.09 36.41
C LYS A 555 0.97 -0.09 36.67
N GLY A 556 0.60 1.04 37.26
CA GLY A 556 1.48 2.20 37.46
C GLY A 556 0.95 3.42 36.71
N ASN A 557 1.47 4.60 37.05
CA ASN A 557 1.05 5.83 36.38
C ASN A 557 1.87 6.01 35.09
N SER A 558 1.25 5.79 33.94
CA SER A 558 1.85 6.16 32.66
C SER A 558 0.78 6.53 31.64
N SER A 559 0.55 7.83 31.49
CA SER A 559 -0.35 8.37 30.46
C SER A 559 0.24 8.27 29.04
N SER A 560 1.51 7.89 28.91
CA SER A 560 2.23 7.82 27.63
C SER A 560 2.50 6.40 27.16
N LEU A 561 2.04 5.38 27.90
CA LEU A 561 2.24 3.97 27.56
C LEU A 561 0.94 3.29 27.14
N VAL A 562 1.02 2.54 26.04
CA VAL A 562 -0.04 1.65 25.57
C VAL A 562 0.58 0.32 25.21
N ALA A 563 0.03 -0.78 25.72
CA ALA A 563 0.56 -2.13 25.48
C ALA A 563 -0.54 -3.18 25.30
N SER A 564 -0.23 -4.22 24.53
CA SER A 564 -1.01 -5.46 24.38
C SER A 564 -0.11 -6.68 24.32
N ALA A 565 -0.69 -7.86 24.54
CA ALA A 565 -0.03 -9.14 24.36
C ALA A 565 -0.89 -10.07 23.51
N ILE A 566 -0.26 -10.74 22.54
CA ILE A 566 -0.89 -11.79 21.74
C ILE A 566 -0.10 -13.08 21.85
N SER A 567 -0.80 -14.22 21.75
CA SER A 567 -0.19 -15.51 21.47
C SER A 567 -0.34 -15.80 19.99
N TRP A 568 0.76 -16.07 19.31
CA TRP A 568 0.78 -16.35 17.87
C TRP A 568 1.74 -17.49 17.55
N LYS A 569 1.61 -18.07 16.36
CA LYS A 569 2.41 -19.23 15.93
C LYS A 569 3.15 -18.93 14.63
N ASN A 570 4.44 -19.23 14.60
CA ASN A 570 5.25 -19.20 13.39
C ASN A 570 5.81 -20.60 13.10
N SER A 571 5.43 -21.22 11.99
CA SER A 571 6.14 -22.37 11.42
C SER A 571 6.52 -23.47 12.44
N SER A 572 5.61 -23.79 13.38
CA SER A 572 5.73 -24.77 14.49
C SER A 572 6.21 -24.24 15.86
N GLN A 573 6.54 -22.97 15.99
CA GLN A 573 6.91 -22.33 17.26
C GLN A 573 5.78 -21.42 17.76
N ASP A 574 5.53 -21.46 19.06
CA ASP A 574 4.51 -20.66 19.73
C ASP A 574 5.18 -19.50 20.47
N TYR A 575 4.68 -18.29 20.27
CA TYR A 575 5.23 -17.07 20.87
C TYR A 575 4.19 -16.32 21.69
N ILE A 576 4.63 -15.65 22.75
CA ILE A 576 3.94 -14.47 23.30
C ILE A 576 4.62 -13.26 22.71
N ARG A 577 3.89 -12.47 21.91
CA ARG A 577 4.34 -11.16 21.46
C ARG A 577 3.74 -10.08 22.34
N ILE A 578 4.60 -9.31 22.98
CA ILE A 578 4.21 -8.09 23.69
C ILE A 578 4.51 -6.91 22.80
N LYS A 579 3.55 -6.01 22.62
CA LYS A 579 3.69 -4.76 21.89
C LYS A 579 3.51 -3.61 22.87
N ALA A 580 4.43 -2.65 22.87
CA ALA A 580 4.38 -1.51 23.77
C ALA A 580 4.83 -0.24 23.05
N VAL A 581 3.98 0.78 23.08
CA VAL A 581 4.28 2.13 22.61
C VAL A 581 4.65 2.98 23.82
N ASN A 582 5.81 3.63 23.76
CA ASN A 582 6.17 4.76 24.62
C ASN A 582 6.09 6.04 23.81
N PHE A 583 4.99 6.76 23.98
CA PHE A 583 4.75 8.05 23.32
C PHE A 583 5.47 9.21 24.02
N GLY A 584 6.03 8.97 25.22
CA GLY A 584 6.68 9.98 26.05
C GLY A 584 8.14 10.25 25.68
N ALA A 585 8.65 11.39 26.14
CA ALA A 585 10.02 11.84 25.89
C ALA A 585 11.08 11.23 26.84
N THR A 586 10.68 10.33 27.74
CA THR A 586 11.57 9.68 28.71
C THR A 586 11.49 8.16 28.56
N SER A 587 12.61 7.48 28.79
CA SER A 587 12.62 6.01 28.83
C SER A 587 11.72 5.50 29.94
N VAL A 588 11.09 4.34 29.73
CA VAL A 588 10.29 3.67 30.76
C VAL A 588 10.81 2.27 31.01
N ASN A 589 11.00 1.92 32.29
CA ASN A 589 11.29 0.56 32.72
C ASN A 589 9.98 -0.23 32.81
N LEU A 590 9.75 -1.11 31.84
CA LEU A 590 8.57 -1.97 31.78
C LEU A 590 8.90 -3.34 32.38
N LYS A 591 8.33 -3.63 33.55
CA LYS A 591 8.40 -4.96 34.16
C LYS A 591 7.25 -5.82 33.66
N VAL A 592 7.54 -6.84 32.88
CA VAL A 592 6.55 -7.77 32.35
C VAL A 592 6.38 -8.94 33.30
N LEU A 593 5.14 -9.26 33.66
CA LEU A 593 4.78 -10.43 34.47
C LEU A 593 3.87 -11.33 33.67
N VAL A 594 4.39 -12.46 33.19
CA VAL A 594 3.59 -13.49 32.51
C VAL A 594 3.14 -14.51 33.55
N THR A 595 1.82 -14.68 33.67
CA THR A 595 1.16 -15.62 34.58
C THR A 595 0.41 -16.69 33.79
N GLY A 596 0.07 -17.82 34.42
CA GLY A 596 -0.72 -18.87 33.77
C GLY A 596 0.06 -19.86 32.90
N LEU A 597 1.38 -19.72 32.84
CA LEU A 597 2.29 -20.70 32.25
C LEU A 597 3.15 -21.33 33.35
N ASP A 598 3.57 -22.58 33.14
CA ASP A 598 4.63 -23.18 33.96
C ASP A 598 5.92 -22.36 33.74
N PRO A 599 6.62 -21.92 34.80
CA PRO A 599 7.86 -21.14 34.68
C PRO A 599 8.91 -21.78 33.76
N ASN A 600 8.92 -23.11 33.65
CA ASN A 600 9.87 -23.84 32.79
C ASN A 600 9.50 -23.78 31.29
N VAL A 601 8.30 -23.31 30.94
CA VAL A 601 7.80 -23.25 29.55
C VAL A 601 8.23 -21.96 28.84
N MET A 602 8.59 -20.92 29.57
CA MET A 602 9.03 -19.66 28.97
C MET A 602 10.54 -19.67 28.78
N LYS A 603 11.00 -19.59 27.52
CA LYS A 603 12.42 -19.41 27.21
C LYS A 603 12.72 -17.96 26.90
N VAL A 604 13.49 -17.35 27.79
CA VAL A 604 14.12 -16.04 27.53
C VAL A 604 15.22 -16.20 26.47
N SER A 605 15.94 -17.33 26.48
CA SER A 605 16.97 -17.64 25.49
C SER A 605 16.39 -17.74 24.06
N GLY A 606 16.91 -16.91 23.15
CA GLY A 606 16.43 -16.82 21.76
C GLY A 606 15.21 -15.93 21.56
N SER A 607 14.73 -15.25 22.61
CA SER A 607 13.72 -14.20 22.48
C SER A 607 14.27 -13.00 21.72
N LYS A 608 13.42 -12.33 20.95
CA LYS A 608 13.78 -11.20 20.09
C LYS A 608 13.11 -9.92 20.57
N ARG A 609 13.82 -8.80 20.39
CA ARG A 609 13.27 -7.46 20.54
C ARG A 609 13.31 -6.76 19.20
N THR A 610 12.22 -6.12 18.81
CA THR A 610 12.19 -5.23 17.65
C THR A 610 11.76 -3.85 18.11
N VAL A 611 12.50 -2.81 17.74
CA VAL A 611 12.22 -1.43 18.16
C VAL A 611 12.18 -0.50 16.94
N LEU A 612 11.09 0.24 16.80
CA LEU A 612 10.98 1.41 15.93
C LEU A 612 11.14 2.66 16.78
N THR A 613 12.21 3.43 16.54
CA THR A 613 12.54 4.65 17.28
C THR A 613 13.51 5.50 16.47
N SER A 614 13.69 6.76 16.86
CA SER A 614 14.77 7.62 16.36
C SER A 614 15.21 8.60 17.43
N THR A 615 16.33 9.29 17.22
CA THR A 615 16.82 10.36 18.10
C THR A 615 15.94 11.60 18.07
N ASN A 616 15.18 11.83 16.99
CA ASN A 616 14.21 12.90 16.86
C ASN A 616 12.84 12.32 16.51
N VAL A 617 11.81 12.67 17.28
CA VAL A 617 10.44 12.17 17.11
C VAL A 617 9.80 12.60 15.78
N MET A 618 10.31 13.66 15.15
CA MET A 618 9.87 14.12 13.84
C MET A 618 10.73 13.57 12.69
N ASP A 619 11.59 12.56 12.94
CA ASP A 619 12.34 11.95 11.86
C ASP A 619 11.44 11.18 10.88
N GLU A 620 11.80 11.25 9.60
CA GLU A 620 11.10 10.67 8.46
C GLU A 620 12.10 9.91 7.58
N ASN A 621 11.60 8.96 6.79
CA ASN A 621 12.38 8.33 5.71
C ASN A 621 12.35 9.20 4.46
N SER A 622 13.38 9.08 3.61
CA SER A 622 13.50 9.84 2.36
C SER A 622 14.25 9.03 1.31
N PHE A 623 14.27 9.44 0.04
CA PHE A 623 15.08 8.73 -0.97
C PHE A 623 16.59 8.72 -0.67
N THR A 624 17.10 9.70 0.09
CA THR A 624 18.52 9.73 0.49
C THR A 624 18.79 8.91 1.75
N GLN A 625 17.78 8.71 2.59
CA GLN A 625 17.85 7.89 3.80
C GLN A 625 16.58 7.03 3.93
N PRO A 626 16.38 6.03 3.05
CA PRO A 626 15.12 5.29 2.96
C PRO A 626 14.85 4.43 4.20
N GLU A 627 15.89 4.14 4.97
CA GLU A 627 15.84 3.31 6.18
C GLU A 627 16.21 4.10 7.46
N LYS A 628 16.02 5.42 7.47
CA LYS A 628 16.36 6.27 8.63
C LYS A 628 15.62 5.84 9.90
N VAL A 629 14.33 5.55 9.76
CA VAL A 629 13.40 5.17 10.82
C VAL A 629 12.72 3.88 10.37
N VAL A 630 13.32 2.76 10.74
CA VAL A 630 12.84 1.40 10.45
C VAL A 630 12.96 0.52 11.70
N PRO A 631 12.19 -0.58 11.79
CA PRO A 631 12.28 -1.51 12.90
C PRO A 631 13.68 -2.14 12.98
N GLN A 632 14.30 -2.08 14.15
CA GLN A 632 15.60 -2.71 14.42
C GLN A 632 15.40 -3.94 15.30
N GLU A 633 15.74 -5.12 14.78
CA GLU A 633 15.68 -6.39 15.52
C GLU A 633 17.01 -6.64 16.26
N SER A 634 16.93 -7.08 17.51
CA SER A 634 18.07 -7.54 18.31
C SER A 634 17.69 -8.73 19.18
N LEU A 635 18.68 -9.46 19.68
CA LEU A 635 18.43 -10.44 20.75
C LEU A 635 17.97 -9.70 22.02
N LEU A 636 17.06 -10.34 22.75
CA LEU A 636 16.59 -9.85 24.04
C LEU A 636 17.50 -10.41 25.14
N GLU A 637 18.44 -9.60 25.63
CA GLU A 637 19.36 -9.97 26.73
C GLU A 637 18.70 -9.73 28.09
N MET A 638 18.38 -10.80 28.83
CA MET A 638 17.66 -10.70 30.12
C MET A 638 18.02 -11.85 31.08
N SER A 639 17.77 -11.66 32.38
CA SER A 639 17.80 -12.74 33.38
C SER A 639 16.49 -13.54 33.34
N GLU A 640 16.54 -14.84 33.63
CA GLU A 640 15.35 -15.72 33.63
C GLU A 640 14.33 -15.36 34.73
N GLU A 641 14.73 -14.59 35.74
CA GLU A 641 13.93 -14.32 36.95
C GLU A 641 13.21 -12.96 36.95
N ASP A 642 13.61 -12.00 36.11
CA ASP A 642 12.99 -10.66 36.06
C ASP A 642 12.88 -10.12 34.63
N LEU A 643 11.68 -10.20 34.05
CA LEU A 643 11.43 -9.73 32.69
C LEU A 643 11.23 -8.20 32.66
N THR A 644 12.30 -7.45 32.95
CA THR A 644 12.32 -5.98 32.91
C THR A 644 13.00 -5.47 31.64
N VAL A 645 12.28 -4.72 30.82
CA VAL A 645 12.77 -4.13 29.57
C VAL A 645 12.72 -2.61 29.60
N VAL A 646 13.74 -1.97 29.02
CA VAL A 646 13.74 -0.51 28.85
C VAL A 646 13.08 -0.17 27.52
N LEU A 647 11.98 0.59 27.58
CA LEU A 647 11.36 1.22 26.41
C LEU A 647 12.01 2.57 26.18
N PRO A 648 12.70 2.80 25.05
CA PRO A 648 13.26 4.12 24.74
C PRO A 648 12.19 5.22 24.68
N PRO A 649 12.56 6.50 24.80
CA PRO A 649 11.67 7.62 24.48
C PRO A 649 11.12 7.47 23.06
N HIS A 650 9.87 7.86 22.83
CA HIS A 650 9.26 7.90 21.50
C HIS A 650 9.53 6.63 20.68
N SER A 651 9.10 5.48 21.21
CA SER A 651 9.40 4.18 20.62
C SER A 651 8.18 3.28 20.55
N PHE A 652 8.18 2.40 19.55
CA PHE A 652 7.30 1.25 19.47
C PHE A 652 8.14 -0.02 19.51
N SER A 653 7.94 -0.83 20.54
CA SER A 653 8.73 -2.03 20.80
C SER A 653 7.85 -3.28 20.75
N SER A 654 8.37 -4.35 20.16
CA SER A 654 7.83 -5.70 20.33
C SER A 654 8.83 -6.64 20.97
N PHE A 655 8.34 -7.55 21.82
CA PHE A 655 9.12 -8.59 22.48
C PHE A 655 8.49 -9.94 22.14
N ASP A 656 9.21 -10.78 21.42
CA ASP A 656 8.79 -12.12 21.06
C ASP A 656 9.40 -13.13 22.01
N LEU A 657 8.57 -13.61 22.94
CA LEU A 657 8.93 -14.58 23.95
C LEU A 657 8.55 -15.98 23.48
N LEU A 658 9.53 -16.87 23.35
CA LEU A 658 9.31 -18.24 22.88
C LEU A 658 8.68 -19.10 23.99
N LYS A 659 7.59 -19.81 23.66
CA LYS A 659 7.03 -20.89 24.49
C LYS A 659 7.68 -22.21 24.10
N GLU A 660 8.16 -23.00 25.07
CA GLU A 660 8.52 -24.38 24.83
C GLU A 660 7.27 -25.17 24.43
N SER A 661 7.35 -25.89 23.30
CA SER A 661 6.38 -26.93 23.00
C SER A 661 6.51 -28.00 24.08
N ALA A 662 5.41 -28.31 24.78
CA ALA A 662 5.38 -29.39 25.75
C ALA A 662 5.96 -30.64 25.08
N LYS A 663 7.16 -31.06 25.50
CA LYS A 663 7.75 -32.32 25.01
C LYS A 663 6.72 -33.39 25.32
N ILE A 664 6.09 -33.93 24.28
CA ILE A 664 5.29 -35.15 24.38
C ILE A 664 6.27 -36.21 24.91
N ARG A 665 6.24 -36.46 26.22
CA ARG A 665 6.89 -37.63 26.80
C ARG A 665 6.17 -38.82 26.18
N LYS A 666 6.79 -39.44 25.16
CA LYS A 666 6.40 -40.78 24.73
C LYS A 666 6.43 -41.65 25.99
N PRO A 667 5.37 -42.40 26.31
CA PRO A 667 5.40 -43.29 27.45
C PRO A 667 6.55 -44.26 27.24
N VAL A 668 7.44 -44.32 28.22
CA VAL A 668 8.47 -45.36 28.30
C VAL A 668 7.71 -46.67 28.35
N SER A 669 7.76 -47.44 27.27
CA SER A 669 7.28 -48.80 27.27
C SER A 669 8.22 -49.61 28.17
N ASP A 670 7.76 -49.91 29.39
CA ASP A 670 8.35 -50.96 30.20
C ASP A 670 8.25 -52.28 29.42
N SER A 671 9.35 -52.66 28.78
CA SER A 671 9.53 -54.01 28.27
C SER A 671 10.08 -54.88 29.39
N SER A 672 9.20 -55.27 30.29
CA SER A 672 9.43 -56.44 31.15
C SER A 672 8.17 -57.30 31.21
N SER A 673 8.14 -58.34 30.39
CA SER A 673 7.61 -59.65 30.81
C SER A 673 7.90 -60.71 29.75
N SER A 674 8.68 -61.67 30.22
CA SER A 674 8.82 -63.05 29.76
C SER A 674 7.56 -63.68 29.20
N PHE A 675 7.67 -64.38 28.06
CA PHE A 675 6.91 -65.61 27.83
C PHE A 675 7.78 -66.70 27.23
N GLN A 676 7.89 -67.79 27.99
CA GLN A 676 8.47 -69.07 27.63
C GLN A 676 7.75 -69.69 26.43
N LYS A 677 8.54 -70.19 25.48
CA LYS A 677 8.10 -71.17 24.48
C LYS A 677 7.86 -72.53 25.15
N THR A 678 6.69 -73.11 24.93
CA THR A 678 6.45 -74.56 25.00
C THR A 678 5.72 -75.02 23.74
N SER A 679 6.47 -75.77 22.92
CA SER A 679 6.16 -77.02 22.19
C SER A 679 4.90 -77.27 21.34
N ALA A 680 5.17 -77.96 20.20
CA ALA A 680 4.35 -78.79 19.30
C ALA A 680 3.44 -78.02 18.31
N VAL A 681 3.46 -78.25 16.99
CA VAL A 681 3.75 -79.42 16.13
C VAL A 681 4.62 -79.02 14.94
#